data_AF-A0A8T7E483-F1
#
_entry.id   AF-A0A8T7E483-F1
#
_cell.length_a   1.000
_cell.length_b   1.000
_cell.length_c   1.000
_cell.angle_alpha   90.00
_cell.angle_beta   90.00
_cell.angle_gamma   90.00
#
_symmetry.space_group_name_H-M   'P 1'
#
loop_
_entity.id
_entity.type
_entity.pdbx_description
1 polymer ?
#
loop_
_entity_poly.entity_id
_entity_poly.type
_entity_poly.pdbx_seq_one_letter_code
_entity_poly.pdbx_strand_id
1 'polypeptide(L)'
;MNSGDRAAPREARILEVAVLAPVRGLFDYLAPATGDVVAVGSRVLVPFGGRRRVGVVVGTKADSALGQQQLKAATECLDRRPHVDASTLELVRWAADYYHYPIGEVMAAALPGGLRAPRPFKPAQPRVWKITAAGREQLAAGPGRAPRQFQLLTWLAEQPIYGDSLPALDFDLVPVVRRLQARGLVVQEAAEPRPSSGPPADVVLNEAQRHAAGAIVAGLGRFGVALLDGVTGSGKTEVYIESARAALARGGQVLMLVPEIALTQQTIRRLAAGTGAHVAAFHSGMTPAARSRAWQSAATGAAGLVIGTRSALWTVMPRLALIVIDEEHDASYKQSDGFRYSARDVAVMLGRMREVPVVLGSATPSGESLANVEAGKYQRLALPERVAGAAPPLIRIVDMCGQNLVGGLAPALAAALEARLARGEQSILFLNRRGYAPVLLCHQCGWSARCGHCDAALVYHKRAGQLVCHHCGQTLRFTGHADCCAQPELVAVGTGTQRLEETLSERFPAARVVRIDRDAVRQSGQLEQRLGEVADGSADIVVGTQMMAKGHDFPLVTLVGVVDADDRLYSADYRATERLAQLLLQVAGRAGRAERAGEVLIQTHQPGHPVLADVVRGDYHGFMQATLAARRAAELPPYAAMALLRAEAPGSDLPAAFLRELGAAARQSAPPGIAIFGPLPAPMERRAGRYRWQLVLQAAQRPALQAFLGEVIDRIETMRSRRGVRWSLDVDPLEML
;
A
#
# COMPACT_ATOMS: atom_id res chain seq x y z
N MET A 1 -68.04 -9.94 -25.82
CA MET A 1 -67.72 -10.98 -24.81
C MET A 1 -66.56 -11.79 -25.38
N ASN A 2 -65.43 -12.10 -24.75
CA ASN A 2 -64.69 -11.61 -23.58
C ASN A 2 -63.30 -12.29 -23.67
N SER A 3 -62.32 -11.83 -22.91
CA SER A 3 -60.93 -12.35 -22.75
C SER A 3 -59.98 -11.99 -23.91
N GLY A 4 -59.16 -10.92 -23.86
CA GLY A 4 -58.60 -10.27 -22.68
C GLY A 4 -57.42 -11.07 -22.13
N ASP A 5 -56.42 -11.30 -22.98
CA ASP A 5 -55.13 -11.88 -22.62
C ASP A 5 -54.38 -10.85 -21.75
N ARG A 6 -54.69 -10.87 -20.45
CA ARG A 6 -53.95 -10.12 -19.43
C ARG A 6 -52.57 -10.76 -19.35
N ALA A 7 -51.60 -10.13 -20.00
CA ALA A 7 -50.19 -10.31 -19.67
C ALA A 7 -50.05 -10.30 -18.14
N ALA A 8 -49.55 -11.40 -17.58
CA ALA A 8 -49.29 -11.51 -16.15
C ALA A 8 -48.48 -10.28 -15.71
N PRO A 9 -48.85 -9.63 -14.58
CA PRO A 9 -48.14 -8.43 -14.14
C PRO A 9 -46.67 -8.80 -13.93
N ARG A 10 -45.76 -8.18 -14.69
CA ARG A 10 -44.34 -8.21 -14.40
C ARG A 10 -44.18 -7.69 -12.97
N GLU A 11 -43.99 -8.58 -12.01
CA GLU A 11 -43.78 -8.21 -10.60
C GLU A 11 -42.77 -7.07 -10.56
N ALA A 12 -43.17 -5.95 -9.96
CA ALA A 12 -42.35 -4.75 -9.86
C ALA A 12 -41.12 -5.07 -8.98
N ARG A 13 -40.03 -5.49 -9.62
CA ARG A 13 -38.77 -5.78 -8.93
C ARG A 13 -38.19 -4.47 -8.42
N ILE A 14 -38.13 -4.34 -7.10
CA ILE A 14 -37.43 -3.26 -6.43
C ILE A 14 -35.93 -3.55 -6.54
N LEU A 15 -35.18 -2.57 -7.03
CA LEU A 15 -33.73 -2.60 -7.15
C LEU A 15 -33.13 -2.10 -5.84
N GLU A 16 -32.27 -2.91 -5.24
CA GLU A 16 -31.43 -2.47 -4.12
C GLU A 16 -30.12 -1.92 -4.68
N VAL A 17 -29.85 -0.64 -4.47
CA VAL A 17 -28.79 0.11 -5.16
C VAL A 17 -27.76 0.67 -4.20
N ALA A 18 -26.49 0.32 -4.41
CA ALA A 18 -25.36 1.01 -3.82
C ALA A 18 -25.07 2.29 -4.63
N VAL A 19 -25.56 3.43 -4.16
CA VAL A 19 -25.33 4.73 -4.81
C VAL A 19 -23.89 5.17 -4.57
N LEU A 20 -23.15 5.54 -5.62
CA LEU A 20 -21.73 5.94 -5.53
C LEU A 20 -21.60 7.33 -4.87
N ALA A 21 -21.81 7.37 -3.56
CA ALA A 21 -21.81 8.56 -2.71
C ALA A 21 -21.40 8.18 -1.28
N PRO A 22 -20.91 9.14 -0.47
CA PRO A 22 -20.44 8.90 0.90
C PRO A 22 -21.62 8.81 1.89
N VAL A 23 -22.57 7.92 1.62
CA VAL A 23 -23.76 7.67 2.44
C VAL A 23 -23.81 6.20 2.84
N ARG A 24 -24.19 5.95 4.11
CA ARG A 24 -24.29 4.58 4.64
C ARG A 24 -25.58 3.92 4.14
N GLY A 25 -25.50 2.61 3.91
CA GLY A 25 -26.64 1.80 3.50
C GLY A 25 -26.88 1.75 1.98
N LEU A 26 -27.91 0.99 1.64
CA LEU A 26 -28.42 0.76 0.29
C LEU A 26 -29.74 1.52 0.11
N PHE A 27 -30.07 1.81 -1.14
CA PHE A 27 -31.28 2.56 -1.47
C PHE A 27 -32.17 1.74 -2.40
N ASP A 28 -33.44 1.64 -2.06
CA ASP A 28 -34.44 0.95 -2.86
C ASP A 28 -34.98 1.88 -3.96
N TYR A 29 -35.03 1.38 -5.20
CA TYR A 29 -35.58 2.08 -6.37
C TYR A 29 -36.48 1.16 -7.16
N LEU A 30 -37.48 1.71 -7.86
CA LEU A 30 -38.18 0.95 -8.90
C LEU A 30 -37.30 0.79 -10.13
N ALA A 31 -37.50 -0.29 -10.89
CA ALA A 31 -36.84 -0.48 -12.17
C ALA A 31 -37.13 0.68 -13.15
N PRO A 32 -36.26 0.94 -14.14
CA PRO A 32 -36.50 1.97 -15.15
C PRO A 32 -37.81 1.75 -15.91
N ALA A 33 -38.53 2.84 -16.19
CA ALA A 33 -39.80 2.80 -16.91
C ALA A 33 -39.68 2.26 -18.36
N THR A 34 -38.46 2.20 -18.91
CA THR A 34 -38.17 1.62 -20.23
C THR A 34 -38.48 0.12 -20.31
N GLY A 35 -38.66 -0.57 -19.17
CA GLY A 35 -39.01 -1.98 -19.13
C GLY A 35 -37.83 -2.93 -19.32
N ASP A 36 -36.60 -2.41 -19.28
CA ASP A 36 -35.37 -3.19 -19.35
C ASP A 36 -35.18 -4.04 -18.09
N VAL A 37 -34.80 -5.30 -18.26
CA VAL A 37 -34.41 -6.16 -17.13
C VAL A 37 -33.04 -5.70 -16.64
N VAL A 38 -33.00 -5.15 -15.42
CA VAL A 38 -31.75 -4.72 -14.79
C VAL A 38 -31.17 -5.88 -13.99
N ALA A 39 -30.02 -6.40 -14.44
CA ALA A 39 -29.29 -7.43 -13.72
C ALA A 39 -28.57 -6.88 -12.49
N VAL A 40 -28.41 -7.72 -11.47
CA VAL A 40 -27.49 -7.46 -10.35
C VAL A 40 -26.08 -7.31 -10.90
N GLY A 41 -25.34 -6.32 -10.40
CA GLY A 41 -24.01 -5.93 -10.89
C GLY A 41 -24.01 -4.91 -12.03
N SER A 42 -25.19 -4.51 -12.53
CA SER A 42 -25.33 -3.42 -13.51
C SER A 42 -25.37 -2.05 -12.86
N ARG A 43 -24.83 -1.05 -13.56
CA ARG A 43 -24.92 0.35 -13.18
C ARG A 43 -26.26 0.94 -13.60
N VAL A 44 -26.85 1.72 -12.71
CA VAL A 44 -28.09 2.47 -12.93
C VAL A 44 -27.87 3.95 -12.62
N LEU A 45 -28.56 4.81 -13.36
CA LEU A 45 -28.63 6.24 -13.06
C LEU A 45 -29.86 6.49 -12.19
N VAL A 46 -29.68 7.06 -11.01
CA VAL A 46 -30.76 7.25 -10.03
C VAL A 46 -30.89 8.71 -9.57
N PRO A 47 -32.10 9.19 -9.25
CA PRO A 47 -32.27 10.47 -8.57
C PRO A 47 -31.84 10.36 -7.10
N PHE A 48 -30.93 11.23 -6.67
CA PHE A 48 -30.37 11.23 -5.33
C PHE A 48 -30.04 12.67 -4.87
N GLY A 49 -30.69 13.13 -3.79
CA GLY A 49 -30.44 14.46 -3.21
C GLY A 49 -30.60 15.63 -4.21
N GLY A 50 -31.59 15.55 -5.11
CA GLY A 50 -31.84 16.57 -6.14
C GLY A 50 -30.92 16.52 -7.36
N ARG A 51 -29.97 15.57 -7.41
CA ARG A 51 -29.07 15.35 -8.56
C ARG A 51 -29.26 13.93 -9.10
N ARG A 52 -28.67 13.64 -10.25
CA ARG A 52 -28.52 12.26 -10.75
C ARG A 52 -27.17 11.69 -10.33
N ARG A 53 -27.16 10.45 -9.86
CA ARG A 53 -25.96 9.73 -9.44
C ARG A 53 -25.95 8.34 -10.06
N VAL A 54 -24.75 7.84 -10.32
CA VAL A 54 -24.55 6.43 -10.66
C VAL A 54 -24.67 5.61 -9.39
N GLY A 55 -25.39 4.50 -9.47
CA GLY A 55 -25.39 3.44 -8.47
C GLY A 55 -25.18 2.08 -9.14
N VAL A 56 -24.89 1.06 -8.34
CA VAL A 56 -24.78 -0.33 -8.79
C VAL A 56 -25.89 -1.14 -8.12
N VAL A 57 -26.62 -1.93 -8.90
CA VAL A 57 -27.63 -2.83 -8.36
C VAL A 57 -26.92 -3.99 -7.65
N VAL A 58 -27.16 -4.14 -6.35
CA VAL A 58 -26.54 -5.20 -5.54
C VAL A 58 -27.50 -6.36 -5.25
N GLY A 59 -28.80 -6.13 -5.45
CA GLY A 59 -29.85 -7.11 -5.20
C GLY A 59 -31.19 -6.65 -5.75
N THR A 60 -32.18 -7.53 -5.69
CA THR A 60 -33.58 -7.21 -6.00
C THR A 60 -34.49 -7.74 -4.91
N LYS A 61 -35.53 -6.98 -4.57
CA LYS A 61 -36.51 -7.32 -3.53
C LYS A 61 -37.92 -7.34 -4.13
N ALA A 62 -38.80 -8.14 -3.52
CA ALA A 62 -40.22 -8.14 -3.83
C ALA A 62 -40.96 -6.96 -3.17
N ASP A 63 -40.47 -6.51 -2.00
CA ASP A 63 -41.07 -5.42 -1.24
C ASP A 63 -40.01 -4.51 -0.58
N SER A 64 -40.42 -3.31 -0.17
CA SER A 64 -39.61 -2.30 0.52
C SER A 64 -40.34 -1.76 1.75
N ALA A 65 -39.59 -1.48 2.81
CA ALA A 65 -40.15 -0.94 4.05
C ALA A 65 -40.89 0.41 3.90
N LEU A 66 -40.63 1.16 2.82
CA LEU A 66 -41.31 2.43 2.51
C LEU A 66 -42.57 2.26 1.65
N GLY A 67 -42.82 1.05 1.13
CA GLY A 67 -43.85 0.76 0.14
C GLY A 67 -43.51 1.31 -1.25
N GLN A 68 -43.95 0.61 -2.31
CA GLN A 68 -43.57 0.93 -3.69
C GLN A 68 -43.93 2.35 -4.15
N GLN A 69 -45.01 2.95 -3.63
CA GLN A 69 -45.45 4.29 -4.04
C GLN A 69 -44.53 5.44 -3.60
N GLN A 70 -43.73 5.22 -2.55
CA GLN A 70 -42.76 6.22 -2.08
C GLN A 70 -41.41 6.10 -2.80
N LEU A 71 -41.19 5.01 -3.54
CA LEU A 71 -39.94 4.75 -4.23
C LEU A 71 -39.87 5.55 -5.53
N LYS A 72 -38.72 6.17 -5.76
CA LYS A 72 -38.40 6.75 -7.07
C LYS A 72 -37.97 5.64 -8.03
N ALA A 73 -38.23 5.81 -9.31
CA ALA A 73 -37.68 4.94 -10.34
C ALA A 73 -36.21 5.28 -10.63
N ALA A 74 -35.40 4.26 -10.91
CA ALA A 74 -34.15 4.45 -11.62
C ALA A 74 -34.44 5.10 -12.97
N THR A 75 -33.60 6.06 -13.37
CA THR A 75 -33.76 6.74 -14.65
C THR A 75 -33.44 5.82 -15.83
N GLU A 76 -32.30 5.13 -15.76
CA GLU A 76 -31.72 4.43 -16.89
C GLU A 76 -30.81 3.31 -16.38
N CYS A 77 -30.80 2.17 -17.08
CA CYS A 77 -29.76 1.15 -16.96
C CYS A 77 -28.60 1.51 -17.89
N LEU A 78 -27.42 1.79 -17.34
CA LEU A 78 -26.26 2.26 -18.11
C LEU A 78 -25.51 1.14 -18.83
N ASP A 79 -25.83 -0.11 -18.49
CA ASP A 79 -25.06 -1.28 -18.90
C ASP A 79 -25.93 -2.31 -19.63
N ARG A 80 -25.40 -2.86 -20.72
CA ARG A 80 -26.03 -3.98 -21.43
C ARG A 80 -25.79 -5.33 -20.74
N ARG A 81 -24.76 -5.42 -19.92
CA ARG A 81 -24.34 -6.61 -19.16
C ARG A 81 -23.73 -6.14 -17.84
N PRO A 82 -23.88 -6.90 -16.75
CA PRO A 82 -23.28 -6.52 -15.47
C PRO A 82 -21.74 -6.45 -15.59
N HIS A 83 -21.16 -5.44 -14.96
CA HIS A 83 -19.71 -5.24 -14.91
C HIS A 83 -19.09 -5.70 -13.58
N VAL A 84 -19.92 -6.01 -12.59
CA VAL A 84 -19.53 -6.48 -11.28
C VAL A 84 -20.16 -7.87 -11.08
N ASP A 85 -19.33 -8.89 -10.84
CA ASP A 85 -19.81 -10.25 -10.59
C ASP A 85 -20.25 -10.44 -9.12
N ALA A 86 -20.93 -11.56 -8.85
CA ALA A 86 -21.43 -11.87 -7.51
C ALA A 86 -20.31 -11.92 -6.45
N SER A 87 -19.15 -12.49 -6.79
CA SER A 87 -18.00 -12.55 -5.88
C SER A 87 -17.45 -11.17 -5.53
N THR A 88 -17.45 -10.24 -6.49
CA THR A 88 -17.03 -8.86 -6.26
C THR A 88 -18.05 -8.13 -5.38
N LEU A 89 -19.34 -8.37 -5.59
CA LEU A 89 -20.40 -7.81 -4.73
C LEU A 89 -20.30 -8.32 -3.29
N GLU A 90 -20.02 -9.61 -3.11
CA GLU A 90 -19.80 -10.22 -1.80
C GLU A 90 -18.59 -9.60 -1.10
N LEU A 91 -17.45 -9.46 -1.80
CA LEU A 91 -16.26 -8.79 -1.27
C LEU A 91 -16.54 -7.34 -0.87
N VAL A 92 -17.26 -6.59 -1.72
CA VAL A 92 -17.64 -5.19 -1.45
C VAL A 92 -18.54 -5.08 -0.22
N ARG A 93 -19.53 -5.96 -0.07
CA ARG A 93 -20.40 -6.02 1.12
C ARG A 93 -19.59 -6.33 2.36
N TRP A 94 -18.84 -7.43 2.34
CA TRP A 94 -17.99 -7.83 3.46
C TRP A 94 -17.05 -6.71 3.90
N ALA A 95 -16.37 -6.04 2.95
CA ALA A 95 -15.44 -4.99 3.28
C ALA A 95 -16.14 -3.70 3.75
N ALA A 96 -17.32 -3.37 3.21
CA ALA A 96 -18.12 -2.26 3.71
C ALA A 96 -18.56 -2.48 5.16
N ASP A 97 -18.99 -3.70 5.49
CA ASP A 97 -19.41 -4.07 6.84
C ASP A 97 -18.21 -4.11 7.79
N TYR A 98 -17.16 -4.83 7.42
CA TYR A 98 -15.98 -5.03 8.26
C TYR A 98 -15.20 -3.75 8.60
N TYR A 99 -15.04 -2.85 7.62
CA TYR A 99 -14.39 -1.56 7.82
C TYR A 99 -15.39 -0.45 8.18
N HIS A 100 -16.68 -0.80 8.32
CA HIS A 100 -17.81 0.09 8.49
C HIS A 100 -17.75 1.34 7.61
N TYR A 101 -17.58 1.15 6.31
CA TYR A 101 -17.45 2.24 5.34
C TYR A 101 -18.66 2.29 4.39
N PRO A 102 -19.09 3.48 3.91
CA PRO A 102 -20.16 3.60 2.91
C PRO A 102 -20.00 2.64 1.73
N ILE A 103 -20.94 1.70 1.57
CA ILE A 103 -20.87 0.64 0.54
C ILE A 103 -20.76 1.21 -0.88
N GLY A 104 -21.36 2.39 -1.13
CA GLY A 104 -21.22 3.12 -2.40
C GLY A 104 -19.79 3.55 -2.72
N GLU A 105 -19.02 3.97 -1.71
CA GLU A 105 -17.60 4.33 -1.87
C GLU A 105 -16.71 3.08 -1.98
N VAL A 106 -17.04 2.00 -1.26
CA VAL A 106 -16.36 0.70 -1.41
C VAL A 106 -16.57 0.15 -2.83
N MET A 107 -17.81 0.18 -3.33
CA MET A 107 -18.14 -0.18 -4.71
C MET A 107 -17.37 0.67 -5.73
N ALA A 108 -17.19 1.97 -5.47
CA ALA A 108 -16.42 2.85 -6.33
C ALA A 108 -14.94 2.43 -6.43
N ALA A 109 -14.38 1.74 -5.44
CA ALA A 109 -13.02 1.19 -5.49
C ALA A 109 -12.87 0.05 -6.51
N ALA A 110 -13.94 -0.72 -6.75
CA ALA A 110 -13.99 -1.80 -7.74
C ALA A 110 -14.23 -1.32 -9.19
N LEU A 111 -14.55 -0.03 -9.38
CA LEU A 111 -14.91 0.52 -10.68
C LEU A 111 -13.87 1.54 -11.21
N PRO A 112 -13.34 1.38 -12.44
CA PRO A 112 -12.50 2.39 -13.06
C PRO A 112 -13.28 3.71 -13.27
N GLY A 113 -12.56 4.82 -13.44
CA GLY A 113 -13.17 6.14 -13.62
C GLY A 113 -14.21 6.20 -14.75
N GLY A 114 -13.99 5.48 -15.86
CA GLY A 114 -14.96 5.38 -16.95
C GLY A 114 -16.29 4.75 -16.55
N LEU A 115 -16.28 3.77 -15.65
CA LEU A 115 -17.47 3.11 -15.12
C LEU A 115 -18.17 3.91 -14.01
N ARG A 116 -17.49 4.90 -13.41
CA ARG A 116 -18.11 5.81 -12.43
C ARG A 116 -18.87 6.98 -13.07
N ALA A 117 -18.71 7.20 -14.37
CA ALA A 117 -19.34 8.28 -15.09
C ALA A 117 -20.84 7.99 -15.37
N PRO A 118 -21.72 9.02 -15.35
CA PRO A 118 -23.16 8.88 -15.60
C PRO A 118 -23.47 8.75 -17.09
N ARG A 119 -22.85 7.76 -17.75
CA ARG A 119 -23.02 7.47 -19.17
C ARG A 119 -22.74 5.99 -19.45
N PRO A 120 -23.26 5.43 -20.55
CA PRO A 120 -22.91 4.09 -20.99
C PRO A 120 -21.41 3.90 -21.13
N PHE A 121 -20.91 2.77 -20.66
CA PHE A 121 -19.49 2.46 -20.75
C PHE A 121 -19.13 2.15 -22.20
N LYS A 122 -18.22 2.96 -22.76
CA LYS A 122 -17.63 2.68 -24.07
C LYS A 122 -16.27 2.01 -23.83
N PRO A 123 -16.13 0.71 -24.16
CA PRO A 123 -14.88 0.03 -23.97
C PRO A 123 -13.80 0.70 -24.84
N ALA A 124 -12.62 0.92 -24.27
CA ALA A 124 -11.52 1.51 -25.00
C ALA A 124 -10.90 0.41 -25.88
N GLN A 125 -11.19 0.44 -27.18
CA GLN A 125 -10.62 -0.54 -28.10
C GLN A 125 -9.09 -0.41 -28.13
N PRO A 126 -8.35 -1.53 -28.15
CA PRO A 126 -6.92 -1.49 -28.35
C PRO A 126 -6.63 -0.83 -29.69
N ARG A 127 -5.57 -0.05 -29.73
CA ARG A 127 -5.13 0.63 -30.95
C ARG A 127 -3.66 0.35 -31.17
N VAL A 128 -3.28 0.07 -32.41
CA VAL A 128 -1.89 -0.10 -32.81
C VAL A 128 -1.49 1.03 -33.74
N TRP A 129 -0.23 1.43 -33.63
CA TRP A 129 0.45 2.23 -34.61
C TRP A 129 1.03 1.32 -35.67
N LYS A 130 0.80 1.65 -36.94
CA LYS A 130 1.38 0.98 -38.10
C LYS A 130 2.10 2.01 -38.95
N ILE A 131 3.19 1.58 -39.59
CA ILE A 131 3.85 2.36 -40.64
C ILE A 131 2.95 2.40 -41.88
N THR A 132 2.82 3.56 -42.52
CA THR A 132 2.14 3.70 -43.82
C THR A 132 3.11 3.46 -44.96
N ALA A 133 2.61 3.40 -46.21
CA ALA A 133 3.48 3.35 -47.40
C ALA A 133 4.47 4.52 -47.44
N ALA A 134 3.98 5.75 -47.23
CA ALA A 134 4.82 6.95 -47.11
C ALA A 134 5.84 6.86 -45.96
N GLY A 135 5.47 6.22 -44.84
CA GLY A 135 6.42 5.92 -43.75
C GLY A 135 7.54 4.97 -44.17
N ARG A 136 7.24 3.94 -44.97
CA ARG A 136 8.24 2.98 -45.49
C ARG A 136 9.18 3.65 -46.50
N GLU A 137 8.67 4.53 -47.35
CA GLU A 137 9.51 5.33 -48.26
C GLU A 137 10.46 6.26 -47.48
N GLN A 138 9.95 6.93 -46.45
CA GLN A 138 10.77 7.77 -45.56
C GLN A 138 11.83 6.96 -44.80
N LEU A 139 11.53 5.71 -44.44
CA LEU A 139 12.49 4.79 -43.84
C LEU A 139 13.58 4.38 -44.83
N ALA A 140 13.23 4.11 -46.09
CA ALA A 140 14.19 3.78 -47.15
C ALA A 140 15.13 4.96 -47.49
N ALA A 141 14.68 6.20 -47.33
CA ALA A 141 15.48 7.41 -47.53
C ALA A 141 16.58 7.64 -46.46
N GLY A 142 16.64 6.80 -45.41
CA GLY A 142 17.67 6.85 -44.37
C GLY A 142 17.38 7.82 -43.21
N PRO A 143 18.28 7.89 -42.20
CA PRO A 143 18.01 8.55 -40.92
C PRO A 143 17.89 10.08 -40.95
N GLY A 144 18.42 10.75 -41.99
CA GLY A 144 18.39 12.21 -42.12
C GLY A 144 18.85 12.96 -40.85
N ARG A 145 18.21 14.10 -40.53
CA ARG A 145 18.45 14.90 -39.30
C ARG A 145 17.55 14.49 -38.11
N ALA A 146 16.86 13.35 -38.18
CA ALA A 146 15.84 12.96 -37.20
C ALA A 146 15.99 11.50 -36.74
N PRO A 147 17.08 11.14 -36.04
CA PRO A 147 17.42 9.75 -35.69
C PRO A 147 16.33 9.03 -34.87
N ARG A 148 15.62 9.72 -33.97
CA ARG A 148 14.50 9.11 -33.22
C ARG A 148 13.26 8.82 -34.06
N GLN A 149 12.99 9.61 -35.10
CA GLN A 149 11.90 9.32 -36.04
C GLN A 149 12.24 8.08 -36.86
N PHE A 150 13.49 7.99 -37.33
CA PHE A 150 13.99 6.83 -38.05
C PHE A 150 13.89 5.56 -37.20
N GLN A 151 14.39 5.58 -35.96
CA GLN A 151 14.31 4.45 -35.03
C GLN A 151 12.87 3.96 -34.82
N LEU A 152 11.92 4.87 -34.61
CA LEU A 152 10.51 4.51 -34.44
C LEU A 152 9.91 3.92 -35.72
N LEU A 153 10.23 4.45 -36.90
CA LEU A 153 9.81 3.90 -38.18
C LEU A 153 10.41 2.50 -38.40
N THR A 154 11.67 2.28 -38.03
CA THR A 154 12.31 0.95 -38.09
C THR A 154 11.52 -0.06 -37.26
N TRP A 155 11.21 0.25 -36.00
CA TRP A 155 10.41 -0.65 -35.16
C TRP A 155 9.00 -0.89 -35.71
N LEU A 156 8.33 0.15 -36.22
CA LEU A 156 6.99 0.03 -36.81
C LEU A 156 6.98 -0.72 -38.14
N ALA A 157 8.11 -0.80 -38.84
CA ALA A 157 8.27 -1.57 -40.06
C ALA A 157 8.39 -3.07 -39.80
N GLU A 158 8.98 -3.45 -38.66
CA GLU A 158 9.05 -4.84 -38.18
C GLU A 158 7.70 -5.33 -37.67
N GLN A 159 7.04 -4.54 -36.81
CA GLN A 159 5.77 -4.93 -36.19
C GLN A 159 4.90 -3.74 -35.74
N PRO A 160 3.56 -3.87 -35.75
CA PRO A 160 2.68 -2.87 -35.16
C PRO A 160 2.94 -2.68 -33.66
N ILE A 161 2.97 -1.42 -33.21
CA ILE A 161 3.20 -1.10 -31.79
C ILE A 161 1.87 -0.70 -31.15
N TYR A 162 1.45 -1.42 -30.10
CA TYR A 162 0.28 -1.04 -29.31
C TYR A 162 0.45 0.37 -28.70
N GLY A 163 -0.57 1.20 -28.80
CA GLY A 163 -0.47 2.61 -28.44
C GLY A 163 -0.16 2.88 -26.96
N ASP A 164 -0.46 1.93 -26.08
CA ASP A 164 -0.09 1.97 -24.65
C ASP A 164 1.31 1.43 -24.36
N SER A 165 1.96 0.78 -25.33
CA SER A 165 3.33 0.28 -25.22
C SER A 165 4.39 1.31 -25.62
N LEU A 166 3.99 2.38 -26.31
CA LEU A 166 4.90 3.48 -26.70
C LEU A 166 5.65 4.12 -25.51
N PRO A 167 4.97 4.53 -24.42
CA PRO A 167 5.68 5.08 -23.26
C PRO A 167 6.60 4.06 -22.59
N ALA A 168 6.27 2.77 -22.70
CA ALA A 168 7.07 1.69 -22.15
C ALA A 168 8.32 1.38 -23.01
N LEU A 169 8.36 1.79 -24.28
CA LEU A 169 9.55 1.67 -25.13
C LEU A 169 10.50 2.85 -24.88
N ASP A 170 9.99 4.07 -24.93
CA ASP A 170 10.67 5.31 -24.54
C ASP A 170 9.62 6.45 -24.50
N PHE A 171 9.56 7.21 -23.39
CA PHE A 171 8.56 8.26 -23.17
C PHE A 171 8.61 9.37 -24.23
N ASP A 172 9.78 9.66 -24.76
CA ASP A 172 9.99 10.68 -25.79
C ASP A 172 9.45 10.26 -27.17
N LEU A 173 9.05 8.99 -27.34
CA LEU A 173 8.44 8.50 -28.58
C LEU A 173 6.99 8.94 -28.73
N VAL A 174 6.29 9.31 -27.66
CA VAL A 174 4.88 9.72 -27.74
C VAL A 174 4.70 11.02 -28.55
N PRO A 175 5.49 12.09 -28.30
CA PRO A 175 5.50 13.25 -29.18
C PRO A 175 5.96 12.92 -30.61
N VAL A 176 6.92 12.00 -30.77
CA VAL A 176 7.47 11.61 -32.08
C VAL A 176 6.40 10.92 -32.93
N VAL A 177 5.70 9.93 -32.39
CA VAL A 177 4.66 9.19 -33.12
C VAL A 177 3.51 10.10 -33.56
N ARG A 178 3.16 11.10 -32.75
CA ARG A 178 2.13 12.09 -33.10
C ARG A 178 2.57 13.01 -34.24
N ARG A 179 3.85 13.43 -34.25
CA ARG A 179 4.41 14.19 -35.38
C ARG A 179 4.46 13.36 -36.66
N LEU A 180 4.84 12.09 -36.57
CA LEU A 180 4.82 11.17 -37.71
C LEU A 180 3.39 10.95 -38.23
N GLN A 181 2.41 10.85 -37.34
CA GLN A 181 1.00 10.72 -37.72
C GLN A 181 0.49 11.96 -38.44
N ALA A 182 0.80 13.16 -37.94
CA ALA A 182 0.41 14.42 -38.58
C ALA A 182 1.00 14.56 -40.00
N ARG A 183 2.15 13.92 -40.27
CA ARG A 183 2.78 13.83 -41.59
C ARG A 183 2.28 12.66 -42.43
N GLY A 184 1.33 11.86 -41.94
CA GLY A 184 0.82 10.68 -42.64
C GLY A 184 1.79 9.50 -42.74
N LEU A 185 2.90 9.50 -42.00
CA LEU A 185 3.94 8.46 -42.04
C LEU A 185 3.58 7.23 -41.18
N VAL A 186 2.69 7.41 -40.21
CA VAL A 186 2.15 6.34 -39.37
C VAL A 186 0.65 6.55 -39.19
N VAL A 187 -0.09 5.47 -39.03
CA VAL A 187 -1.53 5.50 -38.78
C VAL A 187 -1.84 4.78 -37.47
N GLN A 188 -2.92 5.21 -36.81
CA GLN A 188 -3.45 4.53 -35.65
C GLN A 188 -4.74 3.81 -36.04
N GLU A 189 -4.77 2.48 -35.90
CA GLU A 189 -5.90 1.64 -36.24
C GLU A 189 -6.41 0.89 -35.00
N ALA A 190 -7.67 0.45 -35.05
CA ALA A 190 -8.16 -0.51 -34.07
C ALA A 190 -7.37 -1.82 -34.20
N ALA A 191 -7.09 -2.46 -33.06
CA ALA A 191 -6.37 -3.71 -32.99
C ALA A 191 -7.17 -4.76 -32.24
N GLU A 192 -6.84 -6.02 -32.48
CA GLU A 192 -7.27 -7.11 -31.61
C GLU A 192 -6.57 -7.01 -30.24
N PRO A 193 -7.14 -7.65 -29.20
CA PRO A 193 -6.47 -7.78 -27.90
C PRO A 193 -5.08 -8.40 -28.07
N ARG A 194 -4.10 -7.91 -27.31
CA ARG A 194 -2.70 -8.33 -27.43
C ARG A 194 -2.57 -9.84 -27.18
N PRO A 195 -1.92 -10.60 -28.08
CA PRO A 195 -1.63 -12.02 -27.84
C PRO A 195 -0.65 -12.19 -26.67
N SER A 196 -0.60 -13.40 -26.10
CA SER A 196 0.38 -13.80 -25.08
C SER A 196 1.82 -13.50 -25.52
N SER A 197 2.69 -13.15 -24.58
CA SER A 197 4.03 -12.59 -24.83
C SER A 197 5.08 -13.61 -25.30
N GLY A 198 4.69 -14.63 -26.06
CA GLY A 198 5.57 -15.72 -26.49
C GLY A 198 5.81 -16.78 -25.40
N PRO A 199 6.62 -17.82 -25.68
CA PRO A 199 6.92 -18.86 -24.70
C PRO A 199 7.64 -18.27 -23.47
N PRO A 200 7.28 -18.71 -22.25
CA PRO A 200 7.94 -18.22 -21.04
C PRO A 200 9.43 -18.59 -21.04
N ALA A 201 10.27 -17.70 -20.51
CA ALA A 201 11.68 -18.01 -20.30
C ALA A 201 11.87 -19.09 -19.22
N ASP A 202 12.82 -20.00 -19.43
CA ASP A 202 13.14 -21.03 -18.42
C ASP A 202 13.67 -20.41 -17.13
N VAL A 203 13.22 -20.94 -16.00
CA VAL A 203 13.66 -20.53 -14.66
C VAL A 203 14.23 -21.76 -13.96
N VAL A 204 15.51 -21.71 -13.63
CA VAL A 204 16.16 -22.78 -12.86
C VAL A 204 15.91 -22.52 -11.37
N LEU A 205 15.11 -23.38 -10.74
CA LEU A 205 14.80 -23.31 -9.31
C LEU A 205 15.77 -24.19 -8.51
N ASN A 206 16.20 -23.75 -7.34
CA ASN A 206 16.87 -24.60 -6.35
C ASN A 206 15.88 -25.54 -5.62
N GLU A 207 16.36 -26.41 -4.74
CA GLU A 207 15.51 -27.40 -4.06
C GLU A 207 14.41 -26.78 -3.21
N ALA A 208 14.74 -25.79 -2.37
CA ALA A 208 13.77 -25.10 -1.52
C ALA A 208 12.70 -24.37 -2.36
N GLN A 209 13.11 -23.72 -3.45
CA GLN A 209 12.21 -23.04 -4.39
C GLN A 209 11.30 -24.04 -5.12
N ARG A 210 11.83 -25.18 -5.56
CA ARG A 210 11.01 -26.24 -6.19
C ARG A 210 9.98 -26.81 -5.22
N HIS A 211 10.38 -27.06 -3.97
CA HIS A 211 9.46 -27.53 -2.93
C HIS A 211 8.34 -26.49 -2.67
N ALA A 212 8.70 -25.23 -2.50
CA ALA A 212 7.74 -24.16 -2.25
C ALA A 212 6.78 -23.96 -3.44
N ALA A 213 7.30 -23.90 -4.67
CA ALA A 213 6.48 -23.80 -5.88
C ALA A 213 5.56 -25.02 -6.02
N GLY A 214 6.07 -26.23 -5.80
CA GLY A 214 5.28 -27.47 -5.83
C GLY A 214 4.13 -27.46 -4.84
N ALA A 215 4.37 -27.01 -3.60
CA ALA A 215 3.32 -26.88 -2.59
C ALA A 215 2.21 -25.90 -3.00
N ILE A 216 2.58 -24.73 -3.55
CA ILE A 216 1.62 -23.72 -4.05
C ILE A 216 0.83 -24.29 -5.24
N VAL A 217 1.51 -24.93 -6.19
CA VAL A 217 0.90 -25.51 -7.40
C VAL A 217 -0.07 -26.64 -7.06
N ALA A 218 0.26 -27.47 -6.06
CA ALA A 218 -0.64 -28.50 -5.53
C ALA A 218 -1.88 -27.90 -4.84
N GLY A 219 -1.81 -26.64 -4.40
CA GLY A 219 -2.92 -25.90 -3.80
C GLY A 219 -3.85 -25.20 -4.80
N LEU A 220 -3.50 -25.14 -6.09
CA LEU A 220 -4.34 -24.48 -7.09
C LEU A 220 -5.73 -25.13 -7.20
N GLY A 221 -6.78 -24.32 -7.06
CA GLY A 221 -8.19 -24.73 -7.10
C GLY A 221 -8.84 -24.98 -5.73
N ARG A 222 -8.11 -24.74 -4.63
CA ARG A 222 -8.64 -24.74 -3.26
C ARG A 222 -8.13 -23.53 -2.51
N PHE A 223 -8.90 -23.05 -1.53
CA PHE A 223 -8.38 -22.02 -0.63
C PHE A 223 -7.22 -22.57 0.23
N GLY A 224 -6.18 -21.74 0.39
CA GLY A 224 -5.07 -21.98 1.30
C GLY A 224 -4.16 -20.75 1.30
N VAL A 225 -3.52 -20.46 2.43
CA VAL A 225 -2.60 -19.32 2.54
C VAL A 225 -1.20 -19.85 2.83
N ALA A 226 -0.25 -19.49 1.97
CA ALA A 226 1.15 -19.83 2.13
C ALA A 226 1.97 -18.57 2.42
N LEU A 227 2.68 -18.55 3.56
CA LEU A 227 3.71 -17.56 3.85
C LEU A 227 5.03 -18.04 3.25
N LEU A 228 5.44 -17.44 2.14
CA LEU A 228 6.75 -17.64 1.52
C LEU A 228 7.79 -16.78 2.26
N ASP A 229 8.41 -17.39 3.26
CA ASP A 229 9.36 -16.78 4.19
C ASP A 229 10.78 -17.00 3.69
N GLY A 230 11.32 -16.00 2.99
CA GLY A 230 12.60 -16.12 2.30
C GLY A 230 13.46 -14.89 2.47
N VAL A 231 14.70 -15.07 2.91
CA VAL A 231 15.68 -13.99 3.11
C VAL A 231 15.84 -13.15 1.84
N THR A 232 16.28 -11.90 1.96
CA THR A 232 16.53 -11.03 0.79
C THR A 232 17.51 -11.70 -0.17
N GLY A 233 17.11 -11.88 -1.44
CA GLY A 233 17.90 -12.59 -2.44
C GLY A 233 17.72 -14.11 -2.49
N SER A 234 16.74 -14.68 -1.77
CA SER A 234 16.40 -16.11 -1.80
C SER A 234 15.65 -16.59 -3.04
N GLY A 235 15.31 -15.67 -3.96
CA GLY A 235 14.58 -15.98 -5.18
C GLY A 235 13.08 -16.25 -5.00
N LYS A 236 12.42 -15.46 -4.14
CA LYS A 236 10.95 -15.50 -4.00
C LYS A 236 10.22 -15.24 -5.33
N THR A 237 10.76 -14.34 -6.16
CA THR A 237 10.18 -13.98 -7.45
C THR A 237 10.10 -15.17 -8.40
N GLU A 238 11.10 -16.03 -8.39
CA GLU A 238 11.17 -17.24 -9.21
C GLU A 238 10.07 -18.23 -8.81
N VAL A 239 9.80 -18.38 -7.51
CA VAL A 239 8.67 -19.18 -7.00
C VAL A 239 7.33 -18.58 -7.44
N TYR A 240 7.18 -17.24 -7.41
CA TYR A 240 5.96 -16.59 -7.89
C TYR A 240 5.74 -16.82 -9.39
N ILE A 241 6.80 -16.69 -10.20
CA ILE A 241 6.73 -16.89 -11.65
C ILE A 241 6.30 -18.32 -11.97
N GLU A 242 6.90 -19.32 -11.33
CA GLU A 242 6.55 -20.72 -11.57
C GLU A 242 5.12 -21.04 -11.13
N SER A 243 4.72 -20.58 -9.95
CA SER A 243 3.35 -20.74 -9.45
C SER A 243 2.31 -20.07 -10.35
N ALA A 244 2.62 -18.86 -10.83
CA ALA A 244 1.76 -18.13 -11.76
C ALA A 244 1.66 -18.84 -13.12
N ARG A 245 2.79 -19.32 -13.66
CA ARG A 245 2.83 -20.08 -14.91
C ARG A 245 1.93 -21.31 -14.85
N ALA A 246 1.99 -22.08 -13.76
CA ALA A 246 1.12 -23.24 -13.56
C ALA A 246 -0.38 -22.86 -13.48
N ALA A 247 -0.72 -21.76 -12.82
CA ALA A 247 -2.10 -21.26 -12.76
C ALA A 247 -2.61 -20.79 -14.13
N LEU A 248 -1.77 -20.09 -14.88
CA LEU A 248 -2.06 -19.61 -16.24
C LEU A 248 -2.21 -20.76 -17.24
N ALA A 249 -1.38 -21.80 -17.14
CA ALA A 249 -1.46 -22.99 -17.98
C ALA A 249 -2.79 -23.74 -17.83
N ARG A 250 -3.48 -23.59 -16.69
CA ARG A 250 -4.84 -24.10 -16.45
C ARG A 250 -5.96 -23.16 -16.92
N GLY A 251 -5.63 -22.11 -17.68
CA GLY A 251 -6.58 -21.11 -18.17
C GLY A 251 -7.02 -20.07 -17.13
N GLY A 252 -6.39 -20.07 -15.96
CA GLY A 252 -6.65 -19.14 -14.86
C GLY A 252 -6.04 -17.76 -15.09
N GLN A 253 -6.41 -16.81 -14.23
CA GLN A 253 -5.80 -15.50 -14.11
C GLN A 253 -5.09 -15.37 -12.76
N VAL A 254 -4.01 -14.58 -12.71
CA VAL A 254 -3.20 -14.38 -11.53
C VAL A 254 -3.25 -12.91 -11.12
N LEU A 255 -3.53 -12.64 -9.84
CA LEU A 255 -3.41 -11.31 -9.25
C LEU A 255 -2.10 -11.23 -8.49
N MET A 256 -1.22 -10.30 -8.85
CA MET A 256 0.02 -10.02 -8.14
C MET A 256 0.01 -8.59 -7.60
N LEU A 257 -0.03 -8.47 -6.28
CA LEU A 257 0.08 -7.20 -5.57
C LEU A 257 1.54 -6.98 -5.18
N VAL A 258 2.08 -5.83 -5.57
CA VAL A 258 3.43 -5.39 -5.20
C VAL A 258 3.36 -3.99 -4.57
N PRO A 259 4.30 -3.62 -3.68
CA PRO A 259 4.39 -2.24 -3.20
C PRO A 259 4.57 -1.25 -4.35
N GLU A 260 4.09 0.00 -4.19
CA GLU A 260 4.14 1.02 -5.26
C GLU A 260 5.55 1.24 -5.82
N ILE A 261 6.56 1.18 -4.96
CA ILE A 261 7.97 1.37 -5.33
C ILE A 261 8.63 0.13 -5.95
N ALA A 262 8.03 -1.04 -5.80
CA ALA A 262 8.49 -2.27 -6.46
C ALA A 262 7.89 -2.44 -7.87
N LEU A 263 6.84 -1.67 -8.20
CA LEU A 263 6.14 -1.72 -9.49
C LEU A 263 6.89 -0.95 -10.59
N THR A 264 8.12 -1.37 -10.86
CA THR A 264 8.95 -0.80 -11.93
C THR A 264 8.62 -1.47 -13.26
N GLN A 265 8.94 -0.79 -14.37
CA GLN A 265 8.83 -1.38 -15.72
C GLN A 265 9.69 -2.63 -15.86
N GLN A 266 10.84 -2.69 -15.19
CA GLN A 266 11.70 -3.87 -15.16
C GLN A 266 10.99 -5.06 -14.52
N THR A 267 10.34 -4.87 -13.37
CA THR A 267 9.56 -5.93 -12.70
C THR A 267 8.43 -6.43 -13.60
N ILE A 268 7.69 -5.52 -14.23
CA ILE A 268 6.58 -5.87 -15.13
C ILE A 268 7.11 -6.69 -16.33
N ARG A 269 8.19 -6.25 -16.98
CA ARG A 269 8.80 -6.97 -18.12
C ARG A 269 9.30 -8.34 -17.72
N ARG A 270 9.96 -8.44 -16.56
CA ARG A 270 10.48 -9.71 -16.03
C ARG A 270 9.37 -10.71 -15.79
N LEU A 271 8.27 -10.28 -15.17
CA LEU A 271 7.11 -11.14 -14.91
C LEU A 271 6.38 -11.51 -16.21
N ALA A 272 6.24 -10.58 -17.15
CA ALA A 272 5.67 -10.86 -18.47
C ALA A 272 6.49 -11.92 -19.23
N ALA A 273 7.82 -11.78 -19.25
CA ALA A 273 8.72 -12.73 -19.90
C ALA A 273 8.75 -14.10 -19.18
N GLY A 274 8.77 -14.10 -17.84
CA GLY A 274 8.79 -15.33 -17.06
C GLY A 274 7.47 -16.13 -17.13
N THR A 275 6.33 -15.45 -17.27
CA THR A 275 5.02 -16.11 -17.32
C THR A 275 4.50 -16.34 -18.73
N GLY A 276 5.01 -15.61 -19.74
CA GLY A 276 4.45 -15.61 -21.10
C GLY A 276 3.05 -14.98 -21.20
N ALA A 277 2.52 -14.41 -20.11
CA ALA A 277 1.17 -13.89 -20.06
C ALA A 277 1.07 -12.44 -20.52
N HIS A 278 -0.07 -12.11 -21.14
CA HIS A 278 -0.46 -10.71 -21.30
C HIS A 278 -0.71 -10.08 -19.92
N VAL A 279 0.05 -9.02 -19.61
CA VAL A 279 0.05 -8.36 -18.31
C VAL A 279 -0.77 -7.07 -18.34
N ALA A 280 -1.76 -6.96 -17.45
CA ALA A 280 -2.44 -5.72 -17.14
C ALA A 280 -1.83 -5.09 -15.88
N ALA A 281 -1.04 -4.02 -16.05
CA ALA A 281 -0.39 -3.32 -14.93
C ALA A 281 -1.23 -2.14 -14.43
N PHE A 282 -1.35 -1.99 -13.11
CA PHE A 282 -2.06 -0.90 -12.42
C PHE A 282 -1.11 -0.09 -11.53
N HIS A 283 -0.73 1.10 -12.01
CA HIS A 283 0.10 2.04 -11.26
C HIS A 283 -0.53 3.45 -11.18
N SER A 284 0.02 4.29 -10.31
CA SER A 284 -0.49 5.64 -10.01
C SER A 284 -0.37 6.58 -11.22
N GLY A 285 0.70 6.45 -12.01
CA GLY A 285 0.95 7.26 -13.23
C GLY A 285 0.08 6.95 -14.46
N MET A 286 -0.87 6.02 -14.39
CA MET A 286 -1.72 5.69 -15.54
C MET A 286 -2.78 6.75 -15.84
N THR A 287 -2.98 7.04 -17.12
CA THR A 287 -4.13 7.84 -17.55
C THR A 287 -5.46 7.09 -17.29
N PRO A 288 -6.58 7.80 -17.09
CA PRO A 288 -7.90 7.16 -16.92
C PRO A 288 -8.28 6.21 -18.05
N ALA A 289 -7.88 6.54 -19.29
CA ALA A 289 -8.11 5.70 -20.46
C ALA A 289 -7.27 4.40 -20.42
N ALA A 290 -5.99 4.50 -20.04
CA ALA A 290 -5.12 3.32 -19.88
C ALA A 290 -5.62 2.40 -18.76
N ARG A 291 -6.00 2.97 -17.61
CA ARG A 291 -6.57 2.19 -16.49
C ARG A 291 -7.87 1.48 -16.89
N SER A 292 -8.72 2.13 -17.69
CA SER A 292 -9.95 1.52 -18.19
C SER A 292 -9.68 0.35 -19.15
N ARG A 293 -8.64 0.45 -20.01
CA ARG A 293 -8.21 -0.66 -20.88
C ARG A 293 -7.65 -1.84 -20.07
N ALA A 294 -6.77 -1.58 -19.12
CA ALA A 294 -6.21 -2.62 -18.26
C ALA A 294 -7.30 -3.35 -17.47
N TRP A 295 -8.24 -2.60 -16.88
CA TRP A 295 -9.41 -3.16 -16.19
C TRP A 295 -10.27 -3.99 -17.14
N GLN A 296 -10.55 -3.51 -18.35
CA GLN A 296 -11.32 -4.28 -19.32
C GLN A 296 -10.62 -5.59 -19.69
N SER A 297 -9.31 -5.54 -19.96
CA SER A 297 -8.51 -6.73 -20.29
C SER A 297 -8.55 -7.77 -19.18
N ALA A 298 -8.49 -7.33 -17.91
CA ALA A 298 -8.65 -8.21 -16.75
C ALA A 298 -10.07 -8.79 -16.66
N ALA A 299 -11.10 -7.93 -16.77
CA ALA A 299 -12.50 -8.29 -16.62
C ALA A 299 -13.01 -9.22 -17.74
N THR A 300 -12.43 -9.16 -18.95
CA THR A 300 -12.75 -10.11 -20.03
C THR A 300 -11.88 -11.37 -20.00
N GLY A 301 -10.92 -11.47 -19.08
CA GLY A 301 -9.96 -12.57 -19.05
C GLY A 301 -8.91 -12.53 -20.15
N ALA A 302 -8.74 -11.41 -20.85
CA ALA A 302 -7.71 -11.24 -21.88
C ALA A 302 -6.31 -10.98 -21.29
N ALA A 303 -6.23 -10.40 -20.10
CA ALA A 303 -5.00 -10.38 -19.31
C ALA A 303 -4.97 -11.60 -18.38
N GLY A 304 -4.01 -12.49 -18.61
CA GLY A 304 -3.75 -13.63 -17.72
C GLY A 304 -3.13 -13.18 -16.40
N LEU A 305 -2.28 -12.16 -16.42
CA LEU A 305 -1.63 -11.62 -15.23
C LEU A 305 -2.08 -10.18 -14.98
N VAL A 306 -2.62 -9.91 -13.79
CA VAL A 306 -2.88 -8.57 -13.31
C VAL A 306 -1.83 -8.24 -12.26
N ILE A 307 -1.06 -7.18 -12.49
CA ILE A 307 -0.06 -6.70 -11.53
C ILE A 307 -0.41 -5.28 -11.09
N GLY A 308 -0.28 -4.97 -9.81
CA GLY A 308 -0.40 -3.59 -9.39
C GLY A 308 -0.20 -3.38 -7.91
N THR A 309 -0.47 -2.15 -7.48
CA THR A 309 -0.44 -1.79 -6.06
C THR A 309 -1.74 -2.19 -5.36
N ARG A 310 -1.93 -1.72 -4.12
CA ARG A 310 -3.12 -1.93 -3.30
C ARG A 310 -4.46 -1.90 -4.06
N SER A 311 -4.66 -0.93 -4.97
CA SER A 311 -5.93 -0.76 -5.68
C SER A 311 -6.23 -1.84 -6.72
N ALA A 312 -5.21 -2.57 -7.21
CA ALA A 312 -5.40 -3.63 -8.20
C ALA A 312 -6.23 -4.80 -7.66
N LEU A 313 -6.28 -4.96 -6.33
CA LEU A 313 -7.09 -5.96 -5.63
C LEU A 313 -8.56 -5.95 -6.03
N TRP A 314 -9.12 -4.77 -6.33
CA TRP A 314 -10.52 -4.62 -6.68
C TRP A 314 -10.82 -4.85 -8.16
N THR A 315 -9.83 -5.29 -8.93
CA THR A 315 -10.01 -5.57 -10.35
C THR A 315 -10.83 -6.84 -10.53
N VAL A 316 -11.89 -6.75 -11.35
CA VAL A 316 -12.71 -7.91 -11.68
C VAL A 316 -11.91 -8.89 -12.53
N MET A 317 -11.83 -10.15 -12.08
CA MET A 317 -11.05 -11.21 -12.71
C MET A 317 -11.89 -12.50 -12.73
N PRO A 318 -12.66 -12.79 -13.78
CA PRO A 318 -13.63 -13.89 -13.78
C PRO A 318 -12.98 -15.27 -13.58
N ARG A 319 -11.72 -15.45 -13.97
CA ARG A 319 -10.99 -16.73 -13.85
C ARG A 319 -9.83 -16.67 -12.86
N LEU A 320 -9.93 -15.86 -11.80
CA LEU A 320 -8.88 -15.76 -10.78
C LEU A 320 -8.53 -17.15 -10.21
N ALA A 321 -7.25 -17.51 -10.21
CA ALA A 321 -6.75 -18.83 -9.84
C ALA A 321 -5.57 -18.79 -8.85
N LEU A 322 -4.91 -17.63 -8.69
CA LEU A 322 -3.83 -17.42 -7.73
C LEU A 322 -3.76 -15.94 -7.34
N ILE A 323 -3.56 -15.68 -6.05
CA ILE A 323 -3.24 -14.34 -5.53
C ILE A 323 -1.83 -14.38 -4.93
N VAL A 324 -0.97 -13.43 -5.32
CA VAL A 324 0.37 -13.26 -4.77
C VAL A 324 0.49 -11.85 -4.20
N ILE A 325 1.01 -11.72 -3.00
CA ILE A 325 1.31 -10.45 -2.35
C ILE A 325 2.78 -10.46 -1.99
N ASP A 326 3.58 -9.69 -2.71
CA ASP A 326 5.01 -9.56 -2.43
C ASP A 326 5.25 -8.52 -1.31
N GLU A 327 6.31 -8.70 -0.53
CA GLU A 327 6.61 -7.82 0.62
C GLU A 327 5.38 -7.57 1.52
N GLU A 328 4.66 -8.63 1.91
CA GLU A 328 3.35 -8.53 2.60
C GLU A 328 3.33 -7.65 3.85
N HIS A 329 4.49 -7.49 4.50
CA HIS A 329 4.70 -6.64 5.68
C HIS A 329 4.65 -5.13 5.36
N ASP A 330 4.62 -4.74 4.09
CA ASP A 330 4.65 -3.34 3.65
C ASP A 330 3.37 -2.57 4.07
N ALA A 331 3.55 -1.53 4.87
CA ALA A 331 2.45 -0.68 5.35
C ALA A 331 1.64 0.01 4.23
N SER A 332 2.17 0.12 3.00
CA SER A 332 1.44 0.68 1.85
C SER A 332 0.21 -0.14 1.45
N TYR A 333 0.13 -1.42 1.85
CA TYR A 333 -1.05 -2.25 1.67
C TYR A 333 -2.23 -1.81 2.55
N LYS A 334 -2.01 -1.03 3.61
CA LYS A 334 -3.09 -0.37 4.36
C LYS A 334 -3.36 1.02 3.79
N GLN A 335 -4.61 1.27 3.45
CA GLN A 335 -5.06 2.60 3.04
C GLN A 335 -5.23 3.53 4.25
N SER A 336 -4.63 4.72 4.21
CA SER A 336 -4.67 5.68 5.32
C SER A 336 -5.73 6.78 5.18
N ASP A 337 -6.25 7.03 3.97
CA ASP A 337 -7.27 8.05 3.71
C ASP A 337 -8.52 7.46 3.03
N GLY A 338 -9.68 8.06 3.29
CA GLY A 338 -10.97 7.55 2.83
C GLY A 338 -11.24 6.14 3.35
N PHE A 339 -11.45 5.19 2.44
CA PHE A 339 -11.72 3.79 2.74
C PHE A 339 -10.44 3.06 3.23
N ARG A 340 -10.30 2.90 4.54
CA ARG A 340 -9.06 2.41 5.19
C ARG A 340 -8.95 0.88 5.27
N TYR A 341 -8.97 0.21 4.12
CA TYR A 341 -8.81 -1.26 4.08
C TYR A 341 -7.34 -1.71 4.05
N SER A 342 -7.09 -2.93 4.51
CA SER A 342 -5.85 -3.67 4.33
C SER A 342 -5.97 -4.57 3.09
N ALA A 343 -5.19 -4.32 2.03
CA ALA A 343 -5.21 -5.17 0.84
C ALA A 343 -4.75 -6.59 1.13
N ARG A 344 -3.82 -6.79 2.08
CA ARG A 344 -3.39 -8.13 2.51
C ARG A 344 -4.57 -8.94 3.02
N ASP A 345 -5.32 -8.36 3.97
CA ASP A 345 -6.40 -9.09 4.63
C ASP A 345 -7.61 -9.26 3.69
N VAL A 346 -7.93 -8.24 2.89
CA VAL A 346 -8.97 -8.33 1.85
C VAL A 346 -8.60 -9.36 0.79
N ALA A 347 -7.33 -9.51 0.42
CA ALA A 347 -6.87 -10.52 -0.53
C ALA A 347 -7.00 -11.95 0.02
N VAL A 348 -6.70 -12.17 1.31
CA VAL A 348 -6.96 -13.45 1.98
C VAL A 348 -8.45 -13.78 1.97
N MET A 349 -9.30 -12.81 2.24
CA MET A 349 -10.76 -12.99 2.18
C MET A 349 -11.27 -13.25 0.77
N LEU A 350 -10.74 -12.54 -0.24
CA LEU A 350 -11.03 -12.81 -1.65
C LEU A 350 -10.61 -14.24 -2.05
N GLY A 351 -9.43 -14.69 -1.61
CA GLY A 351 -8.96 -16.05 -1.82
C GLY A 351 -9.93 -17.07 -1.20
N ARG A 352 -10.39 -16.83 0.02
CA ARG A 352 -11.38 -17.68 0.69
C ARG A 352 -12.72 -17.73 -0.04
N MET A 353 -13.26 -16.57 -0.41
CA MET A 353 -14.56 -16.47 -1.11
C MET A 353 -14.54 -17.14 -2.48
N ARG A 354 -13.36 -17.23 -3.11
CA ARG A 354 -13.21 -17.76 -4.47
C ARG A 354 -12.51 -19.11 -4.54
N GLU A 355 -12.21 -19.73 -3.39
CA GLU A 355 -11.45 -21.00 -3.32
C GLU A 355 -10.11 -20.94 -4.06
N VAL A 356 -9.39 -19.83 -3.89
CA VAL A 356 -8.12 -19.53 -4.56
C VAL A 356 -6.97 -19.49 -3.54
N PRO A 357 -5.81 -20.11 -3.83
CA PRO A 357 -4.65 -19.99 -2.97
C PRO A 357 -4.08 -18.56 -2.95
N VAL A 358 -3.58 -18.17 -1.78
CA VAL A 358 -2.95 -16.86 -1.53
C VAL A 358 -1.52 -17.06 -1.05
N VAL A 359 -0.57 -16.43 -1.74
CA VAL A 359 0.85 -16.45 -1.38
C VAL A 359 1.23 -15.10 -0.80
N LEU A 360 1.67 -15.09 0.46
CA LEU A 360 2.20 -13.92 1.15
C LEU A 360 3.71 -14.05 1.18
N GLY A 361 4.42 -13.17 0.47
CA GLY A 361 5.86 -13.22 0.36
C GLY A 361 6.55 -12.20 1.24
N SER A 362 7.59 -12.60 1.98
CA SER A 362 8.37 -11.66 2.78
C SER A 362 9.75 -12.21 3.16
N ALA A 363 10.73 -11.32 3.29
CA ALA A 363 11.96 -11.61 4.02
C ALA A 363 11.86 -11.30 5.52
N THR A 364 10.92 -10.45 5.89
CA THR A 364 10.66 -10.02 7.26
C THR A 364 9.14 -10.05 7.50
N PRO A 365 8.53 -11.25 7.64
CA PRO A 365 7.09 -11.40 7.76
C PRO A 365 6.48 -10.54 8.87
N SER A 366 5.27 -10.02 8.65
CA SER A 366 4.53 -9.26 9.66
C SER A 366 4.17 -10.11 10.86
N GLY A 367 4.01 -9.48 12.02
CA GLY A 367 3.52 -10.14 13.23
C GLY A 367 2.18 -10.85 13.03
N GLU A 368 1.27 -10.29 12.21
CA GLU A 368 0.00 -10.95 11.87
C GLU A 368 0.21 -12.26 11.12
N SER A 369 1.08 -12.26 10.10
CA SER A 369 1.34 -13.45 9.29
C SER A 369 2.00 -14.54 10.12
N LEU A 370 2.96 -14.20 10.97
CA LEU A 370 3.60 -15.16 11.88
C LEU A 370 2.64 -15.74 12.92
N ALA A 371 1.78 -14.90 13.51
CA ALA A 371 0.77 -15.38 14.46
C ALA A 371 -0.27 -16.30 13.79
N ASN A 372 -0.61 -16.07 12.52
CA ASN A 372 -1.49 -16.97 11.77
C ASN A 372 -0.81 -18.29 11.37
N VAL A 373 0.52 -18.28 11.15
CA VAL A 373 1.31 -19.51 11.01
C VAL A 373 1.32 -20.29 12.33
N GLU A 374 1.58 -19.61 13.46
CA GLU A 374 1.55 -20.23 14.79
C GLU A 374 0.17 -20.84 15.11
N ALA A 375 -0.91 -20.17 14.69
CA ALA A 375 -2.28 -20.66 14.84
C ALA A 375 -2.68 -21.75 13.82
N GLY A 376 -1.78 -22.19 12.93
CA GLY A 376 -2.04 -23.20 11.90
C GLY A 376 -2.96 -22.76 10.76
N LYS A 377 -3.28 -21.46 10.66
CA LYS A 377 -4.13 -20.91 9.60
C LYS A 377 -3.35 -20.76 8.29
N TYR A 378 -2.05 -20.44 8.37
CA TYR A 378 -1.16 -20.24 7.22
C TYR A 378 -0.08 -21.33 7.23
N GLN A 379 0.28 -21.83 6.04
CA GLN A 379 1.42 -22.73 5.86
C GLN A 379 2.70 -21.91 5.65
N ARG A 380 3.76 -22.16 6.41
CA ARG A 380 5.07 -21.54 6.19
C ARG A 380 5.87 -22.34 5.15
N LEU A 381 6.34 -21.66 4.11
CA LEU A 381 7.26 -22.20 3.10
C LEU A 381 8.58 -21.42 3.20
N ALA A 382 9.62 -22.04 3.75
CA ALA A 382 10.88 -21.37 4.04
C ALA A 382 11.86 -21.42 2.85
N LEU A 383 12.50 -20.28 2.54
CA LEU A 383 13.62 -20.17 1.60
C LEU A 383 14.86 -19.60 2.34
N PRO A 384 15.64 -20.47 3.02
CA PRO A 384 16.70 -20.02 3.92
C PRO A 384 17.95 -19.49 3.19
N GLU A 385 18.19 -19.95 1.96
CA GLU A 385 19.43 -19.68 1.23
C GLU A 385 19.30 -18.52 0.25
N ARG A 386 20.36 -17.70 0.13
CA ARG A 386 20.51 -16.71 -0.95
C ARG A 386 21.02 -17.40 -2.21
N VAL A 387 20.47 -17.05 -3.37
CA VAL A 387 20.82 -17.67 -4.66
C VAL A 387 22.28 -17.39 -5.09
N ALA A 388 22.91 -16.32 -4.58
CA ALA A 388 24.21 -15.83 -5.05
C ALA A 388 25.38 -15.89 -4.04
N GLY A 389 25.23 -16.58 -2.90
CA GLY A 389 26.36 -16.79 -1.95
C GLY A 389 27.00 -15.55 -1.31
N ALA A 390 26.45 -14.35 -1.52
CA ALA A 390 27.02 -13.11 -0.99
C ALA A 390 26.98 -13.05 0.54
N ALA A 391 28.13 -12.74 1.15
CA ALA A 391 28.28 -12.60 2.59
C ALA A 391 27.31 -11.54 3.15
N PRO A 392 26.72 -11.76 4.34
CA PRO A 392 25.91 -10.74 4.99
C PRO A 392 26.76 -9.49 5.28
N PRO A 393 26.17 -8.28 5.21
CA PRO A 393 26.89 -7.06 5.54
C PRO A 393 27.26 -7.03 7.02
N LEU A 394 28.36 -6.36 7.34
CA LEU A 394 28.75 -6.12 8.73
C LEU A 394 27.89 -4.99 9.30
N ILE A 395 27.07 -5.28 10.31
CA ILE A 395 26.25 -4.29 11.00
C ILE A 395 26.96 -3.85 12.29
N ARG A 396 27.16 -2.55 12.47
CA ARG A 396 27.73 -1.96 13.70
C ARG A 396 26.81 -0.89 14.27
N ILE A 397 26.70 -0.87 15.59
CA ILE A 397 25.98 0.17 16.32
C ILE A 397 26.98 1.27 16.69
N VAL A 398 26.58 2.52 16.46
CA VAL A 398 27.31 3.72 16.84
C VAL A 398 26.52 4.41 17.95
N ASP A 399 27.08 4.37 19.16
CA ASP A 399 26.54 5.13 20.29
C ASP A 399 26.71 6.63 20.02
N MET A 400 25.63 7.40 20.13
CA MET A 400 25.65 8.85 19.97
C MET A 400 25.82 9.61 21.29
N CYS A 401 25.70 8.93 22.44
CA CYS A 401 25.68 9.61 23.73
C CYS A 401 26.96 10.42 23.98
N GLY A 402 26.77 11.71 24.27
CA GLY A 402 27.85 12.66 24.56
C GLY A 402 28.78 12.97 23.37
N GLN A 403 28.47 12.52 22.16
CA GLN A 403 29.29 12.78 20.97
C GLN A 403 28.90 14.09 20.30
N ASN A 404 29.89 14.82 19.78
CA ASN A 404 29.62 16.02 19.00
C ASN A 404 29.05 15.68 17.61
N LEU A 405 27.72 15.78 17.46
CA LEU A 405 27.02 15.48 16.21
C LEU A 405 26.99 16.71 15.29
N VAL A 406 27.51 16.58 14.08
CA VAL A 406 27.44 17.64 13.06
C VAL A 406 26.33 17.30 12.06
N GLY A 407 25.24 18.08 12.07
CA GLY A 407 24.06 17.80 11.25
C GLY A 407 23.45 16.42 11.45
N GLY A 408 23.56 15.88 12.68
CA GLY A 408 23.10 14.53 13.04
C GLY A 408 24.11 13.42 12.79
N LEU A 409 25.28 13.70 12.22
CA LEU A 409 26.31 12.70 11.96
C LEU A 409 27.30 12.60 13.12
N ALA A 410 27.37 11.43 13.75
CA ALA A 410 28.46 11.07 14.65
C ALA A 410 29.80 10.95 13.88
N PRO A 411 30.95 11.25 14.53
CA PRO A 411 32.28 11.18 13.93
C PRO A 411 32.57 9.87 13.18
N ALA A 412 32.16 8.72 13.74
CA ALA A 412 32.39 7.41 13.13
C ALA A 412 31.71 7.24 11.76
N LEU A 413 30.46 7.70 11.61
CA LEU A 413 29.76 7.63 10.32
C LEU A 413 30.37 8.58 9.30
N ALA A 414 30.79 9.76 9.74
CA ALA A 414 31.41 10.72 8.84
C ALA A 414 32.79 10.24 8.32
N ALA A 415 33.60 9.62 9.18
CA ALA A 415 34.85 8.99 8.77
C ALA A 415 34.62 7.83 7.80
N ALA A 416 33.56 7.03 8.01
CA ALA A 416 33.19 5.97 7.09
C ALA A 416 32.78 6.51 5.70
N LEU A 417 32.01 7.61 5.65
CA LEU A 417 31.66 8.29 4.39
C LEU A 417 32.91 8.77 3.65
N GLU A 418 33.83 9.44 4.34
CA GLU A 418 35.07 9.92 3.77
C GLU A 418 35.92 8.79 3.17
N ALA A 419 36.01 7.66 3.87
CA ALA A 419 36.70 6.47 3.36
C ALA A 419 36.05 5.87 2.10
N ARG A 420 34.72 5.95 1.96
CA ARG A 420 34.03 5.48 0.74
C ARG A 420 34.23 6.42 -0.44
N LEU A 421 34.13 7.73 -0.19
CA LEU A 421 34.42 8.75 -1.20
C LEU A 421 35.86 8.60 -1.74
N ALA A 422 36.84 8.38 -0.87
CA ALA A 422 38.24 8.17 -1.27
C ALA A 422 38.45 6.93 -2.17
N ARG A 423 37.56 5.93 -2.09
CA ARG A 423 37.60 4.71 -2.90
C ARG A 423 36.69 4.76 -4.14
N GLY A 424 36.03 5.89 -4.38
CA GLY A 424 35.03 6.02 -5.46
C GLY A 424 33.81 5.10 -5.26
N GLU A 425 33.48 4.79 -4.00
CA GLU A 425 32.33 3.96 -3.64
C GLU A 425 31.14 4.81 -3.21
N GLN A 426 29.93 4.25 -3.35
CA GLN A 426 28.71 4.97 -3.00
C GLN A 426 28.26 4.67 -1.56
N SER A 427 27.61 5.66 -0.95
CA SER A 427 27.02 5.53 0.39
C SER A 427 25.54 5.92 0.39
N ILE A 428 24.73 5.18 1.15
CA ILE A 428 23.33 5.54 1.41
C ILE A 428 23.19 6.01 2.85
N LEU A 429 22.65 7.22 3.05
CA LEU A 429 22.24 7.71 4.35
C LEU A 429 20.72 7.65 4.49
N PHE A 430 20.30 6.83 5.42
CA PHE A 430 18.91 6.57 5.71
C PHE A 430 18.44 7.40 6.90
N LEU A 431 17.37 8.18 6.70
CA LEU A 431 16.64 8.84 7.77
C LEU A 431 15.26 8.22 7.93
N ASN A 432 14.95 7.85 9.15
CA ASN A 432 13.62 7.45 9.53
C ASN A 432 12.72 8.71 9.60
N ARG A 433 11.92 8.97 8.56
CA ARG A 433 10.91 10.04 8.61
C ARG A 433 9.53 9.56 8.22
N ARG A 434 8.58 9.68 9.17
CA ARG A 434 7.42 10.59 9.06
C ARG A 434 6.68 10.78 10.40
N GLY A 435 6.91 11.94 11.02
CA GLY A 435 5.84 12.73 11.66
C GLY A 435 5.33 12.31 13.04
N TYR A 436 6.18 11.75 13.90
CA TYR A 436 5.82 11.51 15.30
C TYR A 436 6.09 12.75 16.16
N ALA A 437 5.34 12.86 17.26
CA ALA A 437 5.55 13.91 18.24
C ALA A 437 6.91 13.70 18.92
N PRO A 438 7.71 14.76 19.13
CA PRO A 438 9.07 14.62 19.64
C PRO A 438 9.04 13.98 21.02
N VAL A 439 9.70 12.83 21.14
CA VAL A 439 10.08 12.29 22.45
C VAL A 439 11.28 13.09 22.95
N LEU A 440 11.26 13.45 24.23
CA LEU A 440 12.40 14.08 24.89
C LEU A 440 13.42 13.00 25.24
N LEU A 441 14.65 13.17 24.78
CA LEU A 441 15.78 12.35 25.22
C LEU A 441 16.92 13.21 25.75
N CYS A 442 17.72 12.64 26.66
CA CYS A 442 18.98 13.22 27.09
C CYS A 442 20.12 12.80 26.15
N HIS A 443 20.77 13.76 25.49
CA HIS A 443 21.89 13.49 24.58
C HIS A 443 23.09 12.88 25.31
N GLN A 444 23.29 13.20 26.60
CA GLN A 444 24.45 12.75 27.37
C GLN A 444 24.35 11.31 27.86
N CYS A 445 23.16 10.84 28.25
CA CYS A 445 22.99 9.51 28.86
C CYS A 445 21.90 8.64 28.22
N GLY A 446 21.20 9.14 27.20
CA GLY A 446 20.14 8.41 26.51
C GLY A 446 18.83 8.31 27.28
N TRP A 447 18.68 8.94 28.45
CA TRP A 447 17.43 8.91 29.22
C TRP A 447 16.22 9.38 28.40
N SER A 448 15.08 8.72 28.59
CA SER A 448 13.78 9.09 28.00
C SER A 448 12.67 8.99 29.05
N ALA A 449 11.67 9.87 28.97
CA ALA A 449 10.54 9.86 29.90
C ALA A 449 9.65 8.61 29.69
N ARG A 450 9.42 7.83 30.77
CA ARG A 450 8.56 6.64 30.79
C ARG A 450 7.35 6.83 31.70
N CYS A 451 6.25 6.17 31.36
CA CYS A 451 5.02 6.19 32.13
C CYS A 451 5.12 5.22 33.33
N GLY A 452 5.00 5.72 34.56
CA GLY A 452 5.04 4.87 35.77
C GLY A 452 3.83 3.95 35.96
N HIS A 453 2.82 4.00 35.07
CA HIS A 453 1.63 3.15 35.12
C HIS A 453 1.69 1.98 34.12
N CYS A 454 2.35 2.14 32.97
CA CYS A 454 2.35 1.11 31.91
C CYS A 454 3.68 1.00 31.15
N ASP A 455 4.75 1.62 31.66
CA ASP A 455 6.12 1.66 31.11
C ASP A 455 6.28 2.22 29.68
N ALA A 456 5.18 2.65 29.05
CA ALA A 456 5.19 3.26 27.73
C ALA A 456 5.95 4.61 27.71
N ALA A 457 6.58 4.92 26.57
CA ALA A 457 7.24 6.21 26.37
C ALA A 457 6.24 7.38 26.42
N LEU A 458 6.64 8.46 27.08
CA LEU A 458 5.83 9.66 27.21
C LEU A 458 6.15 10.66 26.09
N VAL A 459 5.09 11.22 25.50
CA VAL A 459 5.21 12.21 24.42
C VAL A 459 5.13 13.62 25.01
N TYR A 460 6.08 14.49 24.65
CA TYR A 460 6.11 15.87 25.12
C TYR A 460 5.24 16.79 24.24
N HIS A 461 4.18 17.33 24.83
CA HIS A 461 3.29 18.31 24.22
C HIS A 461 3.76 19.73 24.57
N LYS A 462 4.65 20.30 23.76
CA LYS A 462 5.30 21.60 23.99
C LYS A 462 4.34 22.74 24.33
N ARG A 463 3.16 22.80 23.73
CA ARG A 463 2.17 23.87 23.99
C ARG A 463 1.50 23.74 25.36
N ALA A 464 1.26 22.51 25.81
CA ALA A 464 0.65 22.23 27.10
C ALA A 464 1.69 22.17 28.24
N GLY A 465 2.98 22.09 27.91
CA GLY A 465 4.05 21.90 28.90
C GLY A 465 3.93 20.57 29.63
N GLN A 466 3.43 19.53 28.96
CA GLN A 466 3.03 18.27 29.59
C GLN A 466 3.58 17.06 28.81
N LEU A 467 3.87 16.00 29.56
CA LEU A 467 4.16 14.66 29.06
C LEU A 467 2.86 13.84 29.09
N VAL A 468 2.52 13.20 27.98
CA VAL A 468 1.28 12.41 27.85
C VAL A 468 1.61 10.99 27.42
N CYS A 469 1.06 10.02 28.15
CA CYS A 469 1.06 8.62 27.75
C CYS A 469 -0.09 8.37 26.77
N HIS A 470 0.21 7.96 25.54
CA HIS A 470 -0.82 7.62 24.54
C HIS A 470 -1.36 6.19 24.70
N HIS A 471 -0.77 5.38 25.57
CA HIS A 471 -1.25 4.04 25.90
C HIS A 471 -2.36 4.08 26.96
N CYS A 472 -2.08 4.65 28.15
CA CYS A 472 -3.04 4.69 29.27
C CYS A 472 -3.71 6.06 29.48
N GLY A 473 -3.24 7.12 28.82
CA GLY A 473 -3.80 8.48 28.95
C GLY A 473 -3.25 9.31 30.11
N GLN A 474 -2.29 8.79 30.89
CA GLN A 474 -1.68 9.54 32.01
C GLN A 474 -1.00 10.82 31.50
N THR A 475 -1.21 11.93 32.20
CA THR A 475 -0.61 13.23 31.91
C THR A 475 0.24 13.71 33.08
N LEU A 476 1.47 14.15 32.82
CA LEU A 476 2.40 14.68 33.81
C LEU A 476 2.84 16.09 33.39
N ARG A 477 2.96 17.03 34.34
CA ARG A 477 3.56 18.34 34.06
C ARG A 477 5.07 18.17 33.88
N PHE A 478 5.65 18.85 32.89
CA PHE A 478 7.09 18.81 32.64
C PHE A 478 7.73 20.15 32.97
N THR A 479 8.71 20.14 33.88
CA THR A 479 9.38 21.33 34.42
C THR A 479 10.57 21.80 33.59
N GLY A 480 10.90 21.11 32.49
CA GLY A 480 12.04 21.45 31.63
C GLY A 480 13.37 20.81 32.03
N HIS A 481 13.43 20.10 33.16
CA HIS A 481 14.61 19.41 33.66
C HIS A 481 14.36 17.91 33.81
N ALA A 482 15.41 17.10 33.67
CA ALA A 482 15.37 15.66 33.88
C ALA A 482 16.51 15.24 34.80
N ASP A 483 16.17 14.62 35.93
CA ASP A 483 17.14 14.13 36.92
C ASP A 483 17.73 12.78 36.45
N CYS A 484 18.52 12.80 35.38
CA CYS A 484 19.02 11.58 34.72
C CYS A 484 20.55 11.43 34.71
N CYS A 485 21.30 12.53 34.69
CA CYS A 485 22.76 12.53 34.75
C CYS A 485 23.29 13.88 35.28
N ALA A 486 24.61 14.01 35.42
CA ALA A 486 25.24 15.21 35.97
C ALA A 486 25.03 16.49 35.12
N GLN A 487 24.91 16.35 33.80
CA GLN A 487 24.68 17.46 32.87
C GLN A 487 23.60 17.08 31.84
N PRO A 488 22.31 17.06 32.22
CA PRO A 488 21.24 16.68 31.31
C PRO A 488 21.13 17.65 30.13
N GLU A 489 21.25 17.11 28.92
CA GLU A 489 21.05 17.88 27.69
C GLU A 489 19.83 17.31 26.97
N LEU A 490 18.67 17.93 27.18
CA LEU A 490 17.42 17.45 26.60
C LEU A 490 17.27 17.93 25.16
N VAL A 491 17.24 16.99 24.24
CA VAL A 491 17.03 17.23 22.81
C VAL A 491 15.72 16.61 22.34
N ALA A 492 15.10 17.28 21.38
CA ALA A 492 14.01 16.71 20.60
C ALA A 492 14.62 15.94 19.41
N VAL A 493 14.27 14.67 19.29
CA VAL A 493 14.79 13.78 18.23
C VAL A 493 14.20 14.15 16.87
N GLY A 494 15.03 14.06 15.82
CA GLY A 494 14.62 14.17 14.42
C GLY A 494 15.40 15.19 13.59
N THR A 495 16.50 14.78 12.97
CA THR A 495 17.18 15.57 11.94
C THR A 495 16.43 15.47 10.61
N GLY A 496 16.12 16.61 9.97
CA GLY A 496 15.46 16.62 8.66
C GLY A 496 16.39 16.23 7.52
N THR A 497 15.86 15.59 6.46
CA THR A 497 16.62 15.22 5.25
C THR A 497 17.31 16.41 4.58
N GLN A 498 16.68 17.58 4.61
CA GLN A 498 17.25 18.82 4.07
C GLN A 498 18.46 19.30 4.86
N ARG A 499 18.38 19.33 6.21
CA ARG A 499 19.49 19.75 7.06
C ARG A 499 20.70 18.82 6.90
N LEU A 500 20.45 17.52 6.70
CA LEU A 500 21.50 16.57 6.43
C LEU A 500 22.14 16.81 5.05
N GLU A 501 21.35 17.06 4.01
CA GLU A 501 21.84 17.41 2.66
C GLU A 501 22.73 18.66 2.69
N GLU A 502 22.30 19.72 3.37
CA GLU A 502 23.08 20.95 3.58
C GLU A 502 24.41 20.63 4.29
N THR A 503 24.36 19.89 5.40
CA THR A 503 25.56 19.49 6.16
C THR A 503 26.55 18.67 5.33
N LEU A 504 26.05 17.74 4.51
CA LEU A 504 26.89 16.91 3.66
C LEU A 504 27.53 17.74 2.55
N SER A 505 26.80 18.68 1.97
CA SER A 505 27.30 19.56 0.92
C SER A 505 28.40 20.50 1.44
N GLU A 506 28.25 20.99 2.68
CA GLU A 506 29.28 21.80 3.36
C GLU A 506 30.53 20.96 3.72
N ARG A 507 30.33 19.74 4.22
CA ARG A 507 31.43 18.89 4.69
C ARG A 507 32.18 18.18 3.55
N PHE A 508 31.48 17.81 2.48
CA PHE A 508 32.02 17.08 1.33
C PHE A 508 31.69 17.83 0.02
N PRO A 509 32.29 19.00 -0.24
CA PRO A 509 31.92 19.87 -1.36
C PRO A 509 32.20 19.25 -2.75
N ALA A 510 33.09 18.26 -2.81
CA ALA A 510 33.40 17.53 -4.04
C ALA A 510 32.45 16.33 -4.30
N ALA A 511 31.63 15.92 -3.32
CA ALA A 511 30.74 14.78 -3.45
C ALA A 511 29.41 15.15 -4.09
N ARG A 512 28.91 14.31 -4.98
CA ARG A 512 27.60 14.45 -5.62
C ARG A 512 26.53 13.88 -4.69
N VAL A 513 25.91 14.76 -3.91
CA VAL A 513 24.85 14.39 -2.96
C VAL A 513 23.49 14.40 -3.66
N VAL A 514 22.75 13.30 -3.59
CA VAL A 514 21.39 13.18 -4.16
C VAL A 514 20.38 12.88 -3.07
N ARG A 515 19.36 13.74 -2.93
CA ARG A 515 18.24 13.51 -2.01
C ARG A 515 17.07 12.78 -2.67
N ILE A 516 16.59 11.69 -2.08
CA ILE A 516 15.42 10.93 -2.52
C ILE A 516 14.39 10.86 -1.39
N ASP A 517 13.44 11.79 -1.42
CA ASP A 517 12.26 11.77 -0.55
C ASP A 517 10.99 12.21 -1.30
N ARG A 518 9.82 12.02 -0.68
CA ARG A 518 8.51 12.35 -1.29
C ARG A 518 8.34 13.85 -1.56
N ASP A 519 9.06 14.71 -0.84
CA ASP A 519 8.97 16.16 -1.02
C ASP A 519 9.81 16.62 -2.23
N ALA A 520 10.93 15.92 -2.50
CA ALA A 520 11.83 16.13 -3.63
C ALA A 520 11.31 15.51 -4.94
N VAL A 521 10.59 14.38 -4.86
CA VAL A 521 10.07 13.64 -6.02
C VAL A 521 8.57 13.90 -6.16
N ARG A 522 8.19 15.01 -6.81
CA ARG A 522 6.78 15.41 -6.98
C ARG A 522 6.20 15.09 -8.36
N GLN A 523 7.06 14.91 -9.37
CA GLN A 523 6.66 14.69 -10.76
C GLN A 523 6.95 13.25 -11.20
N SER A 524 6.06 12.68 -12.02
CA SER A 524 6.24 11.35 -12.63
C SER A 524 7.52 11.34 -13.48
N GLY A 525 8.41 10.36 -13.29
CA GLY A 525 9.66 10.23 -14.04
C GLY A 525 10.92 10.73 -13.29
N GLN A 526 10.78 11.65 -12.33
CA GLN A 526 11.92 12.16 -11.54
C GLN A 526 12.52 11.10 -10.62
N LEU A 527 11.69 10.16 -10.13
CA LEU A 527 12.16 9.07 -9.29
C LEU A 527 13.06 8.15 -10.10
N GLU A 528 12.59 7.74 -11.28
CA GLU A 528 13.31 6.85 -12.19
C GLU A 528 14.64 7.46 -12.63
N GLN A 529 14.65 8.77 -12.92
CA GLN A 529 15.89 9.49 -13.25
C GLN A 529 16.89 9.44 -12.08
N ARG A 530 16.49 9.84 -10.87
CA ARG A 530 17.39 9.85 -9.70
C ARG A 530 17.86 8.44 -9.33
N LEU A 531 17.00 7.43 -9.47
CA LEU A 531 17.40 6.04 -9.27
C LEU A 531 18.40 5.57 -10.33
N GLY A 532 18.28 6.06 -11.57
CA GLY A 532 19.26 5.86 -12.64
C GLY A 532 20.62 6.45 -12.27
N GLU A 533 20.65 7.70 -11.76
CA GLU A 533 21.88 8.37 -11.29
C GLU A 533 22.58 7.62 -10.15
N VAL A 534 21.84 6.88 -9.31
CA VAL A 534 22.46 6.01 -8.31
C VAL A 534 22.98 4.73 -8.95
N ALA A 535 22.20 4.10 -9.82
CA ALA A 535 22.55 2.83 -10.45
C ALA A 535 23.76 2.93 -11.40
N ASP A 536 23.95 4.07 -12.06
CA ASP A 536 25.05 4.30 -13.00
C ASP A 536 26.33 4.85 -12.35
N GLY A 537 26.31 5.12 -11.03
CA GLY A 537 27.47 5.65 -10.31
C GLY A 537 27.59 7.19 -10.33
N SER A 538 26.57 7.91 -10.80
CA SER A 538 26.58 9.37 -10.87
C SER A 538 26.35 10.08 -9.53
N ALA A 539 25.87 9.37 -8.51
CA ALA A 539 25.74 9.87 -7.14
C ALA A 539 26.80 9.26 -6.22
N ASP A 540 27.38 10.04 -5.31
CA ASP A 540 28.38 9.53 -4.35
C ASP A 540 27.74 9.26 -2.98
N ILE A 541 26.86 10.17 -2.54
CA ILE A 541 26.09 10.03 -1.30
C ILE A 541 24.62 10.22 -1.60
N VAL A 542 23.80 9.25 -1.21
CA VAL A 542 22.36 9.30 -1.43
C VAL A 542 21.65 9.43 -0.08
N VAL A 543 20.92 10.52 0.10
CA VAL A 543 20.15 10.79 1.32
C VAL A 543 18.69 10.46 1.08
N GLY A 544 18.08 9.60 1.90
CA GLY A 544 16.65 9.35 1.73
C GLY A 544 15.96 8.66 2.88
N THR A 545 14.68 8.40 2.62
CA THR A 545 13.75 7.77 3.57
C THR A 545 13.38 6.38 3.08
N GLN A 546 12.29 5.80 3.60
CA GLN A 546 11.80 4.45 3.27
C GLN A 546 11.73 4.11 1.78
N MET A 547 11.66 5.11 0.88
CA MET A 547 11.65 4.91 -0.57
C MET A 547 12.94 4.26 -1.11
N MET A 548 14.08 4.44 -0.45
CA MET A 548 15.36 3.86 -0.89
C MET A 548 15.57 2.41 -0.43
N ALA A 549 14.77 1.93 0.52
CA ALA A 549 14.96 0.62 1.13
C ALA A 549 14.44 -0.53 0.26
N LYS A 550 13.64 -0.27 -0.78
CA LYS A 550 12.83 -1.27 -1.50
C LYS A 550 13.12 -1.28 -3.01
N GLY A 551 13.02 -2.45 -3.63
CA GLY A 551 12.83 -2.60 -5.09
C GLY A 551 13.99 -2.24 -6.04
N HIS A 552 15.10 -1.67 -5.57
CA HIS A 552 16.20 -1.19 -6.44
C HIS A 552 17.55 -1.83 -6.13
N ASP A 553 18.35 -2.07 -7.16
CA ASP A 553 19.68 -2.66 -7.06
C ASP A 553 20.76 -1.59 -7.31
N PHE A 554 21.72 -1.46 -6.39
CA PHE A 554 22.77 -0.44 -6.44
C PHE A 554 24.14 -1.11 -6.26
N PRO A 555 24.82 -1.46 -7.36
CA PRO A 555 25.99 -2.34 -7.31
C PRO A 555 27.22 -1.70 -6.63
N LEU A 556 27.31 -0.37 -6.59
CA LEU A 556 28.45 0.36 -6.02
C LEU A 556 28.26 0.80 -4.56
N VAL A 557 27.13 0.43 -3.93
CA VAL A 557 26.83 0.79 -2.54
C VAL A 557 27.53 -0.16 -1.57
N THR A 558 28.54 0.36 -0.86
CA THR A 558 29.33 -0.41 0.13
C THR A 558 29.14 0.08 1.56
N LEU A 559 28.46 1.21 1.77
CA LEU A 559 28.12 1.75 3.08
C LEU A 559 26.65 2.16 3.14
N VAL A 560 25.99 1.77 4.24
CA VAL A 560 24.68 2.29 4.61
C VAL A 560 24.71 2.85 6.02
N GLY A 561 24.46 4.15 6.16
CA GLY A 561 24.37 4.83 7.46
C GLY A 561 22.92 5.10 7.84
N VAL A 562 22.46 4.53 8.95
CA VAL A 562 21.19 4.91 9.59
C VAL A 562 21.47 6.05 10.54
N VAL A 563 21.04 7.26 10.15
CA VAL A 563 21.39 8.51 10.85
C VAL A 563 20.68 8.65 12.19
N ASP A 564 19.49 8.08 12.30
CA ASP A 564 18.68 8.14 13.52
C ASP A 564 17.77 6.90 13.61
N ALA A 565 18.07 6.02 14.57
CA ALA A 565 17.22 4.88 14.92
C ALA A 565 16.28 5.15 16.11
N ASP A 566 16.47 6.26 16.83
CA ASP A 566 15.85 6.51 18.14
C ASP A 566 14.35 6.81 18.04
N ASP A 567 13.93 7.52 16.98
CA ASP A 567 12.52 7.91 16.76
C ASP A 567 11.53 6.74 16.88
N ARG A 568 11.93 5.52 16.45
CA ARG A 568 11.08 4.32 16.60
C ARG A 568 11.29 3.57 17.90
N LEU A 569 12.48 3.63 18.50
CA LEU A 569 12.74 2.98 19.79
C LEU A 569 11.90 3.59 20.90
N TYR A 570 11.60 4.88 20.81
CA TYR A 570 10.80 5.60 21.79
C TYR A 570 9.36 5.88 21.37
N SER A 571 8.90 5.31 20.27
CA SER A 571 7.54 5.54 19.81
C SER A 571 6.52 4.92 20.77
N ALA A 572 5.42 5.61 21.01
CA ALA A 572 4.27 5.07 21.73
C ALA A 572 3.46 4.05 20.89
N ASP A 573 3.85 3.81 19.64
CA ASP A 573 3.27 2.78 18.78
C ASP A 573 3.90 1.41 19.08
N TYR A 574 3.09 0.43 19.49
CA TYR A 574 3.53 -0.94 19.80
C TYR A 574 4.14 -1.68 18.59
N ARG A 575 3.98 -1.16 17.37
CA ARG A 575 4.58 -1.70 16.14
C ARG A 575 5.92 -1.06 15.79
N ALA A 576 6.37 -0.07 16.53
CA ALA A 576 7.52 0.72 16.14
C ALA A 576 8.82 -0.11 16.09
N THR A 577 9.04 -0.99 17.07
CA THR A 577 10.21 -1.88 17.12
C THR A 577 10.20 -2.91 16.00
N GLU A 578 9.05 -3.53 15.72
CA GLU A 578 8.87 -4.46 14.57
C GLU A 578 9.24 -3.78 13.26
N ARG A 579 8.68 -2.58 13.04
CA ARG A 579 8.94 -1.81 11.81
C ARG A 579 10.38 -1.33 11.72
N LEU A 580 11.01 -0.98 12.86
CA LEU A 580 12.42 -0.64 12.90
C LEU A 580 13.27 -1.83 12.48
N ALA A 581 13.03 -3.02 13.05
CA ALA A 581 13.75 -4.24 12.68
C ALA A 581 13.58 -4.58 11.19
N GLN A 582 12.35 -4.55 10.67
CA GLN A 582 12.05 -4.76 9.24
C GLN A 582 12.83 -3.77 8.37
N LEU A 583 12.81 -2.49 8.74
CA LEU A 583 13.49 -1.44 8.02
C LEU A 583 15.01 -1.60 8.03
N LEU A 584 15.60 -1.87 9.19
CA LEU A 584 17.05 -2.04 9.34
C LEU A 584 17.55 -3.25 8.56
N LEU A 585 16.85 -4.38 8.61
CA LEU A 585 17.21 -5.59 7.84
C LEU A 585 17.06 -5.37 6.33
N GLN A 586 16.02 -4.66 5.92
CA GLN A 586 15.79 -4.32 4.52
C GLN A 586 16.88 -3.38 3.98
N VAL A 587 17.25 -2.36 4.78
CA VAL A 587 18.30 -1.40 4.47
C VAL A 587 19.67 -2.09 4.47
N ALA A 588 19.93 -2.99 5.41
CA ALA A 588 21.14 -3.81 5.43
C ALA A 588 21.26 -4.67 4.17
N GLY A 589 20.16 -5.24 3.67
CA GLY A 589 20.13 -5.97 2.40
C GLY A 589 20.46 -5.15 1.13
N ARG A 590 20.70 -3.84 1.27
CA ARG A 590 21.19 -2.97 0.20
C ARG A 590 22.71 -2.80 0.20
N ALA A 591 23.39 -3.08 1.31
CA ALA A 591 24.84 -3.00 1.41
C ALA A 591 25.48 -4.31 0.96
N GLY A 592 26.47 -4.22 0.05
CA GLY A 592 27.30 -5.36 -0.33
C GLY A 592 26.61 -6.32 -1.30
N ARG A 593 26.95 -6.22 -2.58
CA ARG A 593 26.54 -7.15 -3.64
C ARG A 593 27.77 -7.50 -4.48
N ALA A 594 27.85 -8.73 -4.95
CA ALA A 594 29.03 -9.34 -5.58
C ALA A 594 30.25 -9.46 -4.62
N GLU A 595 31.46 -9.14 -5.07
CA GLU A 595 32.72 -9.43 -4.38
C GLU A 595 33.05 -8.50 -3.19
N ARG A 596 32.30 -7.41 -2.99
CA ARG A 596 32.60 -6.40 -1.95
C ARG A 596 31.67 -6.52 -0.75
N ALA A 597 32.25 -6.73 0.43
CA ALA A 597 31.51 -6.75 1.69
C ALA A 597 30.93 -5.35 2.00
N GLY A 598 29.62 -5.29 2.26
CA GLY A 598 28.94 -4.08 2.68
C GLY A 598 29.07 -3.82 4.19
N GLU A 599 29.04 -2.55 4.59
CA GLU A 599 29.00 -2.13 5.99
C GLU A 599 27.73 -1.32 6.28
N VAL A 600 27.12 -1.56 7.44
CA VAL A 600 25.95 -0.82 7.92
C VAL A 600 26.27 -0.21 9.27
N LEU A 601 26.14 1.11 9.41
CA LEU A 601 26.35 1.83 10.65
C LEU A 601 25.00 2.37 11.16
N ILE A 602 24.62 2.00 12.38
CA ILE A 602 23.35 2.40 13.00
C ILE A 602 23.62 3.37 14.15
N GLN A 603 23.24 4.62 14.00
CA GLN A 603 23.39 5.65 15.02
C GLN A 603 22.19 5.66 15.97
N THR A 604 22.45 5.64 17.28
CA THR A 604 21.41 5.63 18.32
C THR A 604 21.95 6.16 19.65
N HIS A 605 21.08 6.77 20.46
CA HIS A 605 21.35 7.05 21.88
C HIS A 605 21.03 5.84 22.79
N GLN A 606 20.62 4.70 22.22
CA GLN A 606 20.24 3.48 22.93
C GLN A 606 20.96 2.25 22.36
N PRO A 607 22.31 2.22 22.40
CA PRO A 607 23.06 1.12 21.82
C PRO A 607 22.74 -0.24 22.47
N GLY A 608 22.31 -0.24 23.73
CA GLY A 608 21.91 -1.45 24.48
C GLY A 608 20.48 -1.92 24.25
N HIS A 609 19.69 -1.29 23.36
CA HIS A 609 18.30 -1.69 23.17
C HIS A 609 18.18 -3.11 22.55
N PRO A 610 17.36 -4.02 23.11
CA PRO A 610 17.32 -5.43 22.67
C PRO A 610 17.11 -5.65 21.17
N VAL A 611 16.19 -4.88 20.55
CA VAL A 611 15.92 -4.98 19.09
C VAL A 611 17.16 -4.76 18.22
N LEU A 612 18.09 -3.90 18.64
CA LEU A 612 19.30 -3.64 17.87
C LEU A 612 20.26 -4.83 17.94
N ALA A 613 20.35 -5.48 19.10
CA ALA A 613 21.14 -6.69 19.27
C ALA A 613 20.61 -7.85 18.42
N ASP A 614 19.29 -8.00 18.29
CA ASP A 614 18.68 -9.01 17.41
C ASP A 614 18.94 -8.71 15.92
N VAL A 615 18.82 -7.44 15.51
CA VAL A 615 19.11 -7.00 14.13
C VAL A 615 20.57 -7.25 13.77
N VAL A 616 21.51 -6.94 14.67
CA VAL A 616 22.96 -7.19 14.46
C VAL A 616 23.24 -8.70 14.34
N ARG A 617 22.55 -9.55 15.12
CA ARG A 617 22.65 -11.01 15.01
C ARG A 617 21.97 -11.60 13.78
N GLY A 618 21.12 -10.83 13.10
CA GLY A 618 20.32 -11.31 11.97
C GLY A 618 19.17 -12.24 12.36
N ASP A 619 18.80 -12.30 13.65
CA ASP A 619 17.75 -13.20 14.16
C ASP A 619 16.37 -12.50 14.20
N TYR A 620 15.79 -12.28 13.02
CA TYR A 620 14.48 -11.65 12.91
C TYR A 620 13.36 -12.49 13.54
N HIS A 621 13.42 -13.82 13.37
CA HIS A 621 12.39 -14.73 13.87
C HIS A 621 12.41 -14.82 15.39
N GLY A 622 13.59 -14.92 16.02
CA GLY A 622 13.71 -14.87 17.48
C GLY A 622 13.18 -13.57 18.07
N PHE A 623 13.54 -12.42 17.46
CA PHE A 623 12.98 -11.12 17.82
C PHE A 623 11.45 -11.09 17.74
N MET A 624 10.88 -11.58 16.63
CA MET A 624 9.43 -11.58 16.43
C MET A 624 8.70 -12.51 17.40
N GLN A 625 9.28 -13.67 17.75
CA GLN A 625 8.73 -14.56 18.78
C GLN A 625 8.63 -13.86 20.13
N ALA A 626 9.70 -13.20 20.59
CA ALA A 626 9.68 -12.44 21.84
C ALA A 626 8.67 -11.28 21.79
N THR A 627 8.63 -10.55 20.66
CA THR A 627 7.70 -9.43 20.44
C THR A 627 6.24 -9.90 20.46
N LEU A 628 5.93 -11.02 19.82
CA LEU A 628 4.59 -11.59 19.79
C LEU A 628 4.16 -12.11 21.17
N ALA A 629 5.07 -12.74 21.92
CA ALA A 629 4.80 -13.15 23.30
C ALA A 629 4.44 -11.95 24.19
N ALA A 630 5.19 -10.85 24.09
CA ALA A 630 4.90 -9.61 24.82
C ALA A 630 3.55 -9.00 24.41
N ARG A 631 3.23 -8.98 23.10
CA ARG A 631 1.93 -8.50 22.60
C ARG A 631 0.77 -9.36 23.08
N ARG A 632 0.95 -10.68 23.15
CA ARG A 632 -0.07 -11.60 23.69
C ARG A 632 -0.37 -11.27 25.16
N ALA A 633 0.67 -11.08 25.97
CA ALA A 633 0.53 -10.74 27.38
C ALA A 633 -0.13 -9.37 27.61
N ALA A 634 0.12 -8.40 26.71
CA ALA A 634 -0.46 -7.06 26.76
C ALA A 634 -1.82 -6.94 26.04
N GLU A 635 -2.40 -8.05 25.56
CA GLU A 635 -3.63 -8.07 24.75
C GLU A 635 -3.57 -7.10 23.55
N LEU A 636 -2.43 -7.04 22.87
CA LEU A 636 -2.23 -6.20 21.69
C LEU A 636 -2.39 -7.01 20.39
N PRO A 637 -2.71 -6.35 19.25
CA PRO A 637 -2.73 -7.02 17.96
C PRO A 637 -1.39 -7.73 17.66
N PRO A 638 -1.41 -8.95 17.09
CA PRO A 638 -2.56 -9.63 16.47
C PRO A 638 -3.46 -10.44 17.41
N TYR A 639 -3.16 -10.50 18.71
CA TYR A 639 -3.90 -11.34 19.67
C TYR A 639 -5.17 -10.68 20.23
N ALA A 640 -5.33 -9.38 19.99
CA ALA A 640 -6.57 -8.65 20.22
C ALA A 640 -6.98 -7.86 18.97
N ALA A 641 -8.24 -7.45 18.91
CA ALA A 641 -8.77 -6.55 17.91
C ALA A 641 -8.71 -5.11 18.39
N MET A 642 -8.47 -4.18 17.47
CA MET A 642 -8.33 -2.76 17.77
C MET A 642 -8.99 -1.92 16.69
N ALA A 643 -9.61 -0.81 17.11
CA ALA A 643 -10.15 0.20 16.23
C ALA A 643 -9.86 1.60 16.77
N LEU A 644 -9.61 2.54 15.86
CA LEU A 644 -9.26 3.91 16.20
C LEU A 644 -10.28 4.87 15.59
N LEU A 645 -11.00 5.58 16.44
CA LEU A 645 -11.93 6.62 16.01
C LEU A 645 -11.24 7.98 16.16
N ARG A 646 -11.00 8.67 15.03
CA ARG A 646 -10.38 10.00 15.02
C ARG A 646 -11.41 11.08 14.68
N ALA A 647 -11.33 12.22 15.35
CA ALA A 647 -12.15 13.41 15.09
C ALA A 647 -11.26 14.64 14.88
N GLU A 648 -11.63 15.49 13.91
CA GLU A 648 -10.90 16.71 13.59
C GLU A 648 -11.82 17.91 13.34
N ALA A 649 -11.41 19.09 13.79
CA ALA A 649 -12.08 20.36 13.50
C ALA A 649 -11.09 21.55 13.53
N PRO A 650 -11.46 22.74 13.02
CA PRO A 650 -10.58 23.93 13.09
C PRO A 650 -10.27 24.42 14.52
N GLY A 651 -11.14 24.16 15.49
CA GLY A 651 -10.91 24.43 16.93
C GLY A 651 -10.68 23.14 17.73
N SER A 652 -9.90 23.22 18.82
CA SER A 652 -9.54 22.07 19.68
C SER A 652 -10.71 21.49 20.45
N ASP A 653 -11.65 22.33 20.87
CA ASP A 653 -12.66 21.96 21.87
C ASP A 653 -13.76 21.09 21.28
N LEU A 654 -14.14 21.35 20.03
CA LEU A 654 -15.17 20.59 19.31
C LEU A 654 -14.85 19.09 19.17
N PRO A 655 -13.70 18.66 18.61
CA PRO A 655 -13.39 17.24 18.46
C PRO A 655 -13.19 16.56 19.81
N ALA A 656 -12.62 17.25 20.80
CA ALA A 656 -12.45 16.73 22.15
C ALA A 656 -13.80 16.51 22.85
N ALA A 657 -14.72 17.49 22.76
CA ALA A 657 -16.06 17.40 23.35
C ALA A 657 -16.90 16.31 22.70
N PHE A 658 -16.89 16.23 21.36
CA PHE A 658 -17.57 15.17 20.60
C PHE A 658 -17.09 13.77 21.03
N LEU A 659 -15.78 13.55 21.10
CA LEU A 659 -15.23 12.26 21.53
C LEU A 659 -15.42 11.98 23.02
N ARG A 660 -15.50 13.01 23.88
CA ARG A 660 -15.81 12.83 25.30
C ARG A 660 -17.24 12.34 25.50
N GLU A 661 -18.19 13.00 24.84
CA GLU A 661 -19.60 12.59 24.85
C GLU A 661 -19.75 11.16 24.31
N LEU A 662 -19.17 10.89 23.15
CA LEU A 662 -19.21 9.56 22.53
C LEU A 662 -18.54 8.49 23.40
N GLY A 663 -17.38 8.80 23.99
CA GLY A 663 -16.64 7.86 24.83
C GLY A 663 -17.39 7.52 26.12
N ALA A 664 -18.06 8.49 26.74
CA ALA A 664 -18.91 8.25 27.91
C ALA A 664 -20.11 7.36 27.54
N ALA A 665 -20.78 7.72 26.45
CA ALA A 665 -21.87 6.97 25.84
C ALA A 665 -21.50 5.51 25.53
N ALA A 666 -20.38 5.31 24.84
CA ALA A 666 -19.91 4.00 24.41
C ALA A 666 -19.50 3.13 25.61
N ARG A 667 -18.85 3.69 26.65
CA ARG A 667 -18.51 2.93 27.85
C ARG A 667 -19.72 2.41 28.62
N GLN A 668 -20.84 3.14 28.60
CA GLN A 668 -22.08 2.71 29.25
C GLN A 668 -22.73 1.51 28.54
N SER A 669 -22.59 1.42 27.22
CA SER A 669 -23.17 0.33 26.41
C SER A 669 -22.16 -0.74 26.01
N ALA A 670 -20.89 -0.62 26.40
CA ALA A 670 -19.84 -1.55 26.03
C ALA A 670 -20.09 -2.94 26.65
N PRO A 671 -20.14 -4.01 25.84
CA PRO A 671 -20.14 -5.37 26.35
C PRO A 671 -18.89 -5.66 27.21
N PRO A 672 -18.97 -6.65 28.12
CA PRO A 672 -17.79 -7.12 28.86
C PRO A 672 -16.63 -7.48 27.92
N GLY A 673 -15.43 -7.03 28.24
CA GLY A 673 -14.22 -7.31 27.46
C GLY A 673 -13.90 -6.31 26.35
N ILE A 674 -14.66 -5.21 26.23
CA ILE A 674 -14.29 -4.07 25.36
C ILE A 674 -13.74 -2.93 26.21
N ALA A 675 -12.47 -2.58 25.98
CA ALA A 675 -11.80 -1.44 26.58
C ALA A 675 -11.86 -0.22 25.64
N ILE A 676 -12.16 0.95 26.20
CA ILE A 676 -12.21 2.23 25.47
C ILE A 676 -11.28 3.24 26.15
N PHE A 677 -10.24 3.65 25.46
CA PHE A 677 -9.24 4.62 25.94
C PHE A 677 -9.43 6.00 25.29
N GLY A 678 -9.16 7.05 26.06
CA GLY A 678 -9.29 8.45 25.64
C GLY A 678 -10.59 9.15 26.06
N PRO A 679 -10.92 10.32 25.50
CA PRO A 679 -10.30 10.93 24.33
C PRO A 679 -8.87 11.41 24.59
N LEU A 680 -7.99 11.19 23.61
CA LEU A 680 -6.58 11.63 23.64
C LEU A 680 -6.32 12.60 22.47
N PRO A 681 -5.46 13.62 22.62
CA PRO A 681 -5.00 14.37 21.47
C PRO A 681 -4.27 13.43 20.52
N ALA A 682 -4.50 13.53 19.21
CA ALA A 682 -3.70 12.77 18.27
C ALA A 682 -2.24 13.28 18.34
N PRO A 683 -1.23 12.41 18.24
CA PRO A 683 0.20 12.77 18.36
C PRO A 683 0.64 14.02 17.61
N MET A 684 0.24 14.18 16.36
CA MET A 684 0.28 15.50 15.72
C MET A 684 -1.07 16.18 15.91
N GLU A 685 -1.20 16.92 17.01
CA GLU A 685 -2.46 17.53 17.46
C GLU A 685 -3.04 18.47 16.41
N ARG A 686 -2.20 19.28 15.75
CA ARG A 686 -2.61 20.19 14.67
C ARG A 686 -2.01 19.77 13.33
N ARG A 687 -2.86 19.47 12.35
CA ARG A 687 -2.46 19.16 10.96
C ARG A 687 -3.32 19.94 9.98
N ALA A 688 -2.69 20.60 9.01
CA ALA A 688 -3.38 21.38 7.97
C ALA A 688 -4.47 22.33 8.54
N GLY A 689 -4.16 23.01 9.65
CA GLY A 689 -5.07 23.95 10.30
C GLY A 689 -6.19 23.35 11.17
N ARG A 690 -6.23 22.03 11.36
CA ARG A 690 -7.24 21.34 12.18
C ARG A 690 -6.63 20.65 13.39
N TYR A 691 -7.34 20.69 14.52
CA TYR A 691 -7.04 19.96 15.75
C TYR A 691 -7.64 18.56 15.68
N ARG A 692 -6.89 17.55 16.13
CA ARG A 692 -7.23 16.14 16.01
C ARG A 692 -7.20 15.45 17.36
N TRP A 693 -8.24 14.68 17.65
CA TRP A 693 -8.39 13.86 18.84
C TRP A 693 -8.80 12.44 18.45
N GLN A 694 -8.60 11.48 19.35
CA GLN A 694 -8.90 10.08 19.07
C GLN A 694 -9.41 9.29 20.29
N LEU A 695 -10.19 8.25 20.01
CA LEU A 695 -10.56 7.17 20.93
C LEU A 695 -10.00 5.86 20.41
N VAL A 696 -9.42 5.05 21.30
CA VAL A 696 -8.95 3.69 20.99
C VAL A 696 -9.96 2.71 21.57
N LEU A 697 -10.47 1.80 20.76
CA LEU A 697 -11.32 0.71 21.17
C LEU A 697 -10.55 -0.60 20.99
N GLN A 698 -10.54 -1.44 22.02
CA GLN A 698 -9.81 -2.71 22.03
C GLN A 698 -10.70 -3.81 22.61
N ALA A 699 -10.61 -5.01 22.04
CA ALA A 699 -11.27 -6.18 22.58
C ALA A 699 -10.47 -7.45 22.30
N ALA A 700 -10.50 -8.41 23.21
CA ALA A 700 -9.86 -9.72 22.99
C ALA A 700 -10.44 -10.45 21.77
N GLN A 701 -11.75 -10.28 21.51
CA GLN A 701 -12.44 -10.94 20.40
C GLN A 701 -12.87 -9.96 19.32
N ARG A 702 -12.41 -10.21 18.09
CA ARG A 702 -12.72 -9.41 16.90
C ARG A 702 -14.22 -9.32 16.58
N PRO A 703 -15.02 -10.40 16.63
CA PRO A 703 -16.46 -10.32 16.36
C PRO A 703 -17.21 -9.41 17.33
N ALA A 704 -16.84 -9.43 18.62
CA ALA A 704 -17.44 -8.57 19.63
C ALA A 704 -17.16 -7.08 19.35
N LEU A 705 -15.91 -6.74 18.99
CA LEU A 705 -15.56 -5.37 18.61
C LEU A 705 -16.30 -4.92 17.35
N GLN A 706 -16.40 -5.78 16.34
CA GLN A 706 -17.09 -5.50 15.08
C GLN A 706 -18.59 -5.19 15.28
N ALA A 707 -19.30 -6.00 16.08
CA ALA A 707 -20.70 -5.73 16.41
C ALA A 707 -20.86 -4.39 17.14
N PHE A 708 -20.01 -4.15 18.15
CA PHE A 708 -20.05 -2.92 18.93
C PHE A 708 -19.74 -1.66 18.11
N LEU A 709 -18.82 -1.75 17.14
CA LEU A 709 -18.51 -0.64 16.24
C LEU A 709 -19.72 -0.22 15.39
N GLY A 710 -20.60 -1.15 15.02
CA GLY A 710 -21.88 -0.86 14.36
C GLY A 710 -22.76 0.06 15.23
N GLU A 711 -22.97 -0.31 16.49
CA GLU A 711 -23.75 0.48 17.46
C GLU A 711 -23.14 1.88 17.70
N VAL A 712 -21.81 1.95 17.82
CA VAL A 712 -21.08 3.22 17.97
C VAL A 712 -21.33 4.15 16.78
N ILE A 713 -21.34 3.61 15.56
CA ILE A 713 -21.58 4.40 14.35
C ILE A 713 -23.02 4.90 14.29
N ASP A 714 -24.00 4.04 14.57
CA ASP A 714 -25.41 4.44 14.58
C ASP A 714 -25.66 5.55 15.59
N ARG A 715 -24.96 5.49 16.73
CA ARG A 715 -24.99 6.57 17.73
C ARG A 715 -24.37 7.86 17.22
N ILE A 716 -23.21 7.80 16.56
CA ILE A 716 -22.58 8.99 15.96
C ILE A 716 -23.53 9.69 14.97
N GLU A 717 -24.30 8.92 14.19
CA GLU A 717 -25.24 9.47 13.21
C GLU A 717 -26.38 10.29 13.86
N THR A 718 -26.75 10.00 15.12
CA THR A 718 -27.81 10.71 15.85
C THR A 718 -27.31 11.86 16.74
N MET A 719 -26.00 11.96 16.98
CA MET A 719 -25.41 12.97 17.86
C MET A 719 -25.40 14.38 17.25
N ARG A 720 -25.89 15.37 18.02
CA ARG A 720 -25.84 16.79 17.62
C ARG A 720 -24.40 17.33 17.59
N SER A 721 -23.55 16.88 18.51
CA SER A 721 -22.13 17.29 18.64
C SER A 721 -21.25 16.86 17.46
N ARG A 722 -21.74 16.00 16.57
CA ARG A 722 -21.07 15.68 15.31
C ARG A 722 -20.99 16.89 14.36
N ARG A 723 -21.93 17.85 14.46
CA ARG A 723 -21.97 19.01 13.56
C ARG A 723 -20.69 19.84 13.70
N GLY A 724 -20.02 20.10 12.57
CA GLY A 724 -18.75 20.84 12.55
C GLY A 724 -17.50 20.00 12.81
N VAL A 725 -17.65 18.69 13.07
CA VAL A 725 -16.54 17.75 13.28
C VAL A 725 -16.45 16.78 12.09
N ARG A 726 -15.25 16.59 11.55
CA ARG A 726 -14.98 15.49 10.62
C ARG A 726 -14.44 14.32 11.42
N TRP A 727 -15.13 13.19 11.37
CA TRP A 727 -14.70 11.98 12.06
C TRP A 727 -14.36 10.87 11.06
N SER A 728 -13.62 9.87 11.53
CA SER A 728 -13.28 8.70 10.74
C SER A 728 -12.97 7.51 11.64
N LEU A 729 -13.32 6.31 11.21
CA LEU A 729 -12.97 5.06 11.87
C LEU A 729 -11.81 4.38 11.12
N ASP A 730 -10.88 3.78 11.85
CA ASP A 730 -9.84 2.91 11.31
C ASP A 730 -9.85 1.58 12.06
N VAL A 731 -10.35 0.55 11.40
CA VAL A 731 -10.38 -0.82 11.91
C VAL A 731 -9.05 -1.49 11.62
N ASP A 732 -8.46 -2.17 12.60
CA ASP A 732 -7.09 -2.69 12.52
C ASP A 732 -6.09 -1.59 12.12
N PRO A 733 -5.97 -0.52 12.93
CA PRO A 733 -5.04 0.55 12.63
C PRO A 733 -3.61 0.00 12.62
N LEU A 734 -2.88 0.29 11.54
CA LEU A 734 -1.43 0.03 11.52
C LEU A 734 -0.68 1.04 12.38
N GLU A 735 -1.23 2.23 12.59
CA GLU A 735 -0.62 3.30 13.38
C GLU A 735 -1.60 3.80 14.43
N MET A 736 -1.18 3.74 15.70
CA MET A 736 -1.93 4.31 16.82
C MET A 736 -1.78 5.84 16.92
N LEU A 737 -0.77 6.38 16.23
CA LEU A 737 -0.32 7.77 16.37
C LEU A 737 -0.75 8.70 15.21
#